data_AF-A0A0K8S800-F1
#
_entry.id   AF-A0A0K8S800-F1
#
_cell.length_a   1.000
_cell.length_b   1.000
_cell.length_c   1.000
_cell.angle_alpha   90.00
_cell.angle_beta   90.00
_cell.angle_gamma   90.00
#
_symmetry.space_group_name_H-M   'P 1'
#
loop_
_entity.id
_entity.type
_entity.pdbx_description
1 polymer ?
#
loop_
_entity_poly.entity_id
_entity_poly.type
_entity_poly.pdbx_seq_one_letter_code
_entity_poly.pdbx_strand_id
1 'polypeptide(L)'
;MGDESTSTNQYRWYVDRAKTGRAGCKKCKQTIEAKSLRMAKAAPSPFGSGEQMMKQWHHVDCMFQVFSKQRATTAKIESVDDIGGWDLITKEDQEDILSRFSNPDEIRKRRNPISSSNPSPPAPKPDGTPDKPKKVPKKQSVDVSTPQSSNNDVIIPSCILSHKDNSFRELRRLCAEIANTPGYLDKTAIVKKFITFGTDGDIFKGDLLLTIKLLLPGVIKRVYNLQSKQILKLFSRIFGTDLDEMLVSLEQGDVAETIREFFEKSSKLQPAKKSSLTIQEVDAFLEYLAKLTREEDQISHFTKIAAKCTSNDLKLIIRLVKHDLRIYAGAKHILDAVHEDAYEAFQASRDINSIIRKTGSSNSLIEKSNLDVDLKVLVPVLPMLASACKSSQEAMKKCPNGMYSEIKYDGERVQVHKQGTVFKYFSRSLKPVLPHKVRHFEEHIPQAFPHGHDLILDSEILMIDTVTGVPLPFGSLGKHKKNEYANANVCLFVFDCMYYNGQSLLNMPLKERKNTLRQNMTEIPNRIVFSEMEEIHNTEKLEDMMTKVFRQGLEGLVLKDIMSPYEPGKRHWLKVKKDYLFGGAMADTADLVVLGAWYGTGQKGGMMSVFLMGCYDENRKNWCTVTKVHTGHDDSTLAKLQKELDMEKISKDPSLVPVWLKCTKTMIPDFVAKDPKKQPVWEITGAELTKNNVHTADGISVRFPRVTRIRDDKDWASATSLSELQEIYRKSKDTSNFTLRDVSPSIQDSPKKTRPHLLQPKRE
;
A
#
# COMPACT_ATOMS: atom_id res chain seq x y z
N MET A 1 -37.37 38.42 24.32
CA MET A 1 -36.44 38.48 25.47
C MET A 1 -35.05 38.22 24.91
N GLY A 2 -34.20 39.25 24.99
CA GLY A 2 -33.07 39.46 24.10
C GLY A 2 -31.82 38.62 24.34
N ASP A 3 -31.04 38.60 23.26
CA ASP A 3 -29.66 38.19 23.01
C ASP A 3 -28.72 37.89 24.17
N GLU A 4 -27.97 36.80 24.00
CA GLU A 4 -26.51 36.85 24.05
C GLU A 4 -25.90 35.84 23.05
N SER A 5 -26.14 36.10 21.75
CA SER A 5 -25.32 35.54 20.67
C SER A 5 -23.95 36.23 20.69
N THR A 6 -23.02 35.75 21.52
CA THR A 6 -21.64 36.22 21.48
C THR A 6 -20.84 35.38 20.48
N SER A 7 -20.63 35.96 19.29
CA SER A 7 -19.62 35.56 18.31
C SER A 7 -18.24 35.50 18.98
N THR A 8 -17.83 34.33 19.48
CA THR A 8 -16.63 34.20 20.32
C THR A 8 -15.61 33.27 19.71
N ASN A 9 -15.08 33.64 18.53
CA ASN A 9 -13.73 33.22 18.14
C ASN A 9 -13.04 34.27 17.26
N GLN A 10 -12.85 35.48 17.81
CA GLN A 10 -12.09 36.54 17.14
C GLN A 10 -10.57 36.32 17.24
N TYR A 11 -10.11 35.52 18.20
CA TYR A 11 -8.69 35.30 18.48
C TYR A 11 -8.26 33.86 18.14
N ARG A 12 -7.02 33.72 17.67
CA ARG A 12 -6.44 32.41 17.34
C ARG A 12 -5.89 31.68 18.57
N TRP A 13 -5.57 32.43 19.61
CA TRP A 13 -5.09 31.93 20.90
C TRP A 13 -5.92 32.51 22.05
N TYR A 14 -6.03 31.75 23.13
CA TYR A 14 -6.77 32.14 24.33
C TYR A 14 -6.01 31.78 25.60
N VAL A 15 -6.20 32.57 26.65
CA VAL A 15 -5.72 32.27 28.01
C VAL A 15 -6.86 32.43 29.01
N ASP A 16 -6.93 31.53 29.99
CA ASP A 16 -7.87 31.60 31.12
C ASP A 16 -7.37 30.70 32.27
N ARG A 17 -7.94 30.86 33.47
CA ARG A 17 -7.83 29.87 34.53
C ARG A 17 -8.95 28.83 34.39
N ALA A 18 -8.60 27.57 34.58
CA ALA A 18 -9.55 26.48 34.39
C ALA A 18 -10.70 26.55 35.40
N LYS A 19 -11.91 26.93 34.96
CA LYS A 19 -13.09 26.98 35.84
C LYS A 19 -13.45 25.61 36.45
N THR A 20 -13.13 24.52 35.74
CA THR A 20 -13.35 23.13 36.18
C THR A 20 -12.18 22.23 35.78
N GLY A 21 -11.98 21.14 36.53
CA GLY A 21 -10.92 20.14 36.27
C GLY A 21 -11.20 19.17 35.11
N ARG A 22 -12.24 19.41 34.29
CA ARG A 22 -12.72 18.47 33.26
C ARG A 22 -11.98 18.57 31.93
N ALA A 23 -11.19 19.63 31.73
CA ALA A 23 -10.49 19.86 30.46
C ALA A 23 -9.17 19.06 30.42
N GLY A 24 -8.98 18.22 29.40
CA GLY A 24 -7.72 17.51 29.17
C GLY A 24 -6.76 18.32 28.29
N CYS A 25 -5.48 18.38 28.68
CA CYS A 25 -4.42 18.99 27.88
C CYS A 25 -4.24 18.22 26.56
N LYS A 26 -4.37 18.88 25.41
CA LYS A 26 -4.29 18.20 24.11
C LYS A 26 -2.90 17.62 23.79
N LYS A 27 -1.85 18.10 24.46
CA LYS A 27 -0.48 17.58 24.32
C LYS A 27 -0.21 16.36 25.22
N CYS A 28 -0.17 16.52 26.54
CA CYS A 28 0.20 15.45 27.47
C CYS A 28 -0.97 14.52 27.85
N LYS A 29 -2.21 14.84 27.43
CA LYS A 29 -3.45 14.11 27.73
C LYS A 29 -3.86 14.04 29.21
N GLN A 30 -3.10 14.68 30.11
CA GLN A 30 -3.47 14.82 31.52
C GLN A 30 -4.58 15.88 31.70
N THR A 31 -5.37 15.72 32.77
CA THR A 31 -6.41 16.68 33.18
C THR A 31 -5.79 17.99 33.68
N ILE A 32 -6.35 19.11 33.24
CA ILE A 32 -5.98 20.46 33.68
C ILE A 32 -6.79 20.76 34.94
N GLU A 33 -6.12 20.91 36.08
CA GLU A 33 -6.75 21.11 37.38
C GLU A 33 -7.57 22.41 37.44
N ALA A 34 -8.63 22.42 38.25
CA ALA A 34 -9.43 23.63 38.46
C ALA A 34 -8.55 24.76 39.06
N LYS A 35 -8.81 26.00 38.65
CA LYS A 35 -8.08 27.23 38.97
C LYS A 35 -6.64 27.30 38.43
N SER A 36 -6.14 26.29 37.71
CA SER A 36 -4.81 26.34 37.07
C SER A 36 -4.81 27.18 35.79
N LEU A 37 -3.68 27.83 35.49
CA LEU A 37 -3.49 28.64 34.28
C LEU A 37 -3.38 27.73 33.05
N ARG A 38 -4.12 28.05 31.99
CA ARG A 38 -4.12 27.26 30.74
C ARG A 38 -4.24 28.13 29.51
N MET A 39 -3.72 27.62 28.40
CA MET A 39 -3.80 28.27 27.09
C MET A 39 -4.53 27.39 26.09
N ALA A 40 -5.27 28.00 25.17
CA ALA A 40 -5.92 27.30 24.07
C ALA A 40 -5.54 27.84 22.70
N LYS A 41 -5.57 26.94 21.72
CA LYS A 41 -5.53 27.28 20.30
C LYS A 41 -6.91 27.01 19.70
N ALA A 42 -7.45 27.96 18.93
CA ALA A 42 -8.68 27.74 18.19
C ALA A 42 -8.43 26.79 17.01
N ALA A 43 -9.26 25.76 16.84
CA ALA A 43 -9.19 24.82 15.72
C ALA A 43 -10.60 24.41 15.26
N PRO A 44 -10.81 24.05 13.99
CA PRO A 44 -12.12 23.64 13.49
C PRO A 44 -12.70 22.48 14.30
N SER A 45 -13.98 22.56 14.67
CA SER A 45 -14.68 21.47 15.36
C SER A 45 -14.78 20.25 14.44
N PRO A 46 -14.33 19.06 14.87
CA PRO A 46 -14.47 17.82 14.09
C PRO A 46 -15.91 17.26 14.07
N PHE A 47 -16.87 17.93 14.74
CA PHE A 47 -18.24 17.45 14.93
C PHE A 47 -19.32 18.43 14.41
N GLY A 48 -18.94 19.52 13.72
CA GLY A 48 -19.87 20.52 13.18
C GLY A 48 -19.57 20.90 11.72
N SER A 49 -20.48 21.65 11.09
CA SER A 49 -20.43 22.08 9.69
C SER A 49 -19.33 23.12 9.39
N GLY A 50 -18.05 22.77 9.63
CA GLY A 50 -16.86 23.51 9.16
C GLY A 50 -16.59 24.91 9.75
N GLU A 51 -17.63 25.65 10.15
CA GLU A 51 -17.54 27.07 10.53
C GLU A 51 -17.36 27.29 12.04
N GLN A 52 -17.68 26.30 12.88
CA GLN A 52 -17.50 26.42 14.34
C GLN A 52 -16.07 26.06 14.76
N MET A 53 -15.34 27.05 15.30
CA MET A 53 -14.03 26.86 15.93
C MET A 53 -14.17 26.42 17.40
N MET A 54 -13.36 25.44 17.83
CA MET A 54 -13.34 24.90 19.20
C MET A 54 -11.99 25.20 19.87
N LYS A 55 -12.02 25.63 21.14
CA LYS A 55 -10.81 25.92 21.94
C LYS A 55 -10.14 24.62 22.38
N GLN A 56 -8.93 24.38 21.87
CA GLN A 56 -8.10 23.24 22.27
C GLN A 56 -7.18 23.62 23.43
N TRP A 57 -7.55 23.25 24.66
CA TRP A 57 -6.83 23.59 25.88
C TRP A 57 -5.53 22.79 26.09
N HIS A 58 -4.51 23.46 26.62
CA HIS A 58 -3.20 22.94 26.97
C HIS A 58 -2.73 23.55 28.30
N HIS A 59 -1.88 22.83 29.04
CA HIS A 59 -1.03 23.48 30.04
C HIS A 59 -0.14 24.53 29.37
N VAL A 60 0.23 25.59 30.10
CA VAL A 60 1.07 26.68 29.56
C VAL A 60 2.38 26.13 28.97
N ASP A 61 3.15 25.35 29.73
CA ASP A 61 4.39 24.73 29.25
C ASP A 61 4.18 23.82 28.03
N CYS A 62 3.07 23.08 28.04
CA CYS A 62 2.70 22.22 26.92
C CYS A 62 2.45 23.04 25.64
N MET A 63 1.85 24.22 25.76
CA MET A 63 1.60 25.13 24.63
C MET A 63 2.92 25.66 24.06
N PHE A 64 3.84 26.14 24.89
CA PHE A 64 5.13 26.66 24.41
C PHE A 64 6.01 25.59 23.79
N GLN A 65 5.97 24.36 24.31
CA GLN A 65 6.61 23.24 23.66
C GLN A 65 5.89 22.77 22.36
N VAL A 66 4.63 23.18 22.13
CA VAL A 66 3.96 23.02 20.82
C VAL A 66 4.45 24.10 19.86
N PHE A 67 4.61 25.35 20.32
CA PHE A 67 5.16 26.44 19.51
C PHE A 67 6.61 26.18 19.10
N SER A 68 7.46 25.66 19.98
CA SER A 68 8.87 25.35 19.67
C SER A 68 9.05 24.25 18.62
N LYS A 69 8.02 23.43 18.38
CA LYS A 69 8.02 22.35 17.38
C LYS A 69 7.32 22.72 16.06
N GLN A 70 6.79 23.94 15.93
CA GLN A 70 6.10 24.40 14.72
C GLN A 70 7.08 24.91 13.65
N ARG A 71 6.75 24.72 12.37
CA ARG A 71 7.54 25.20 11.22
C ARG A 71 7.55 26.73 11.17
N ALA A 72 8.61 27.33 10.63
CA ALA A 72 8.80 28.78 10.53
C ALA A 72 7.62 29.54 9.89
N THR A 73 6.84 28.89 9.02
CA THR A 73 5.67 29.45 8.32
C THR A 73 4.35 29.37 9.09
N THR A 74 4.35 28.84 10.32
CA THR A 74 3.14 28.75 11.15
C THR A 74 2.95 30.05 11.91
N ALA A 75 1.74 30.64 11.86
CA ALA A 75 1.43 31.86 12.62
C ALA A 75 1.85 31.73 14.09
N LYS A 76 2.69 32.66 14.56
CA LYS A 76 3.16 32.77 15.93
C LYS A 76 2.35 33.87 16.64
N ILE A 77 2.39 33.87 17.96
CA ILE A 77 1.91 35.01 18.75
C ILE A 77 2.94 36.11 18.54
N GLU A 78 2.54 37.21 17.91
CA GLU A 78 3.44 38.34 17.61
C GLU A 78 3.19 39.51 18.58
N SER A 79 1.99 39.60 19.15
CA SER A 79 1.62 40.56 20.20
C SER A 79 0.78 39.90 21.29
N VAL A 80 0.79 40.49 22.50
CA VAL A 80 -0.15 40.10 23.58
C VAL A 80 -1.61 40.27 23.17
N ASP A 81 -1.89 41.19 22.24
CA ASP A 81 -3.24 41.48 21.73
C ASP A 81 -3.81 40.31 20.89
N ASP A 82 -2.96 39.37 20.46
CA ASP A 82 -3.37 38.16 19.74
C ASP A 82 -4.02 37.10 20.65
N ILE A 83 -3.92 37.28 21.97
CA ILE A 83 -4.37 36.32 22.98
C ILE A 83 -5.69 36.79 23.60
N GLY A 84 -6.80 36.15 23.21
CA GLY A 84 -8.10 36.42 23.83
C GLY A 84 -8.11 36.04 25.31
N GLY A 85 -8.55 36.96 26.17
CA GLY A 85 -8.59 36.77 27.64
C GLY A 85 -7.33 37.23 28.38
N TRP A 86 -6.39 37.90 27.70
CA TRP A 86 -5.16 38.42 28.31
C TRP A 86 -5.41 39.39 29.47
N ASP A 87 -6.37 40.31 29.35
CA ASP A 87 -6.69 41.29 30.40
C ASP A 87 -7.49 40.70 31.58
N LEU A 88 -7.93 39.43 31.48
CA LEU A 88 -8.73 38.75 32.49
C LEU A 88 -7.89 37.92 33.48
N ILE A 89 -6.58 37.79 33.24
CA ILE A 89 -5.64 37.05 34.11
C ILE A 89 -4.81 38.03 34.97
N THR A 90 -4.25 37.55 36.08
CA THR A 90 -3.47 38.41 36.98
C THR A 90 -2.15 38.86 36.36
N LYS A 91 -1.57 39.95 36.87
CA LYS A 91 -0.28 40.46 36.36
C LYS A 91 0.85 39.46 36.57
N GLU A 92 0.79 38.65 37.63
CA GLU A 92 1.74 37.56 37.87
C GLU A 92 1.63 36.47 36.80
N ASP A 93 0.40 36.10 36.41
CA ASP A 93 0.16 35.11 35.35
C ASP A 93 0.58 35.63 33.96
N GLN A 94 0.39 36.93 33.71
CA GLN A 94 0.87 37.59 32.49
C GLN A 94 2.40 37.54 32.39
N GLU A 95 3.11 37.83 33.48
CA GLU A 95 4.57 37.76 33.52
C GLU A 95 5.09 36.32 33.39
N ASP A 96 4.40 35.36 34.02
CA ASP A 96 4.70 33.94 33.88
C ASP A 96 4.60 33.48 32.41
N ILE A 97 3.58 33.90 31.67
CA ILE A 97 3.45 33.59 30.23
C ILE A 97 4.51 34.35 29.40
N LEU A 98 4.76 35.62 29.68
CA LEU A 98 5.75 36.43 28.95
C LEU A 98 7.16 35.87 29.10
N SER A 99 7.53 35.38 30.29
CA SER A 99 8.84 34.78 30.57
C SER A 99 9.13 33.52 29.73
N ARG A 100 8.10 32.88 29.18
CA ARG A 100 8.24 31.67 28.34
C ARG A 100 8.46 31.95 26.86
N PHE A 101 8.38 33.22 26.44
CA PHE A 101 8.77 33.63 25.10
C PHE A 101 10.26 33.91 25.00
N SER A 102 10.87 33.60 23.86
CA SER A 102 12.31 33.81 23.63
C SER A 102 12.74 35.28 23.63
N ASN A 103 11.82 36.24 23.47
CA ASN A 103 12.10 37.68 23.47
C ASN A 103 10.92 38.48 24.07
N PRO A 104 10.79 38.56 25.42
CA PRO A 104 9.62 39.12 26.09
C PRO A 104 9.36 40.61 25.78
N ASP A 105 10.43 41.39 25.62
CA ASP A 105 10.33 42.84 25.39
C ASP A 105 9.87 43.20 23.97
N GLU A 106 10.03 42.31 22.99
CA GLU A 106 9.54 42.52 21.63
C GLU A 106 8.02 42.32 21.54
N ILE A 107 7.49 41.34 22.28
CA ILE A 107 6.06 41.06 22.38
C ILE A 107 5.33 42.15 23.19
N ARG A 108 6.01 42.78 24.15
CA ARG A 108 5.50 43.96 24.89
C ARG A 108 5.38 45.22 24.02
N LYS A 109 6.29 45.43 23.06
CA LYS A 109 6.39 46.67 22.26
C LYS A 109 5.37 46.77 21.12
N ARG A 110 4.81 45.65 20.64
CA ARG A 110 3.84 45.61 19.52
C ARG A 110 2.38 45.73 19.97
N ARG A 111 2.12 46.61 20.95
CA ARG A 111 0.75 46.89 21.43
C ARG A 111 0.06 47.82 20.43
N ASN A 112 -1.04 47.39 19.82
CA ASN A 112 -1.81 48.27 18.94
C ASN A 112 -2.57 49.30 19.80
N PRO A 113 -2.76 50.56 19.35
CA PRO A 113 -3.49 51.56 20.13
C PRO A 113 -4.96 51.12 20.31
N ILE A 114 -5.39 50.88 21.54
CA ILE A 114 -6.77 50.51 21.88
C ILE A 114 -7.62 51.77 22.04
N SER A 115 -8.78 51.81 21.38
CA SER A 115 -9.87 52.76 21.67
C SER A 115 -10.50 52.44 23.02
N SER A 116 -10.52 53.46 23.88
CA SER A 116 -10.89 53.47 25.30
C SER A 116 -12.37 53.14 25.62
N SER A 117 -12.62 52.56 26.79
CA SER A 117 -13.36 53.25 27.88
C SER A 117 -13.52 52.42 29.17
N ASN A 118 -13.00 53.00 30.27
CA ASN A 118 -13.58 53.09 31.63
C ASN A 118 -13.52 51.87 32.60
N PRO A 119 -13.57 52.08 33.94
CA PRO A 119 -12.37 52.27 34.77
C PRO A 119 -12.26 51.31 35.98
N SER A 120 -11.06 51.18 36.53
CA SER A 120 -10.71 50.42 37.74
C SER A 120 -11.39 50.95 39.03
N PRO A 121 -11.47 50.13 40.10
CA PRO A 121 -10.76 50.48 41.37
C PRO A 121 -10.23 49.20 42.13
N PRO A 122 -9.63 49.27 43.34
CA PRO A 122 -8.19 49.09 43.55
C PRO A 122 -7.80 47.84 44.40
N ALA A 123 -6.49 47.55 44.42
CA ALA A 123 -5.83 46.46 45.17
C ALA A 123 -5.92 46.59 46.71
N PRO A 124 -5.60 45.51 47.45
CA PRO A 124 -4.30 45.50 48.13
C PRO A 124 -3.55 44.15 48.13
N LYS A 125 -2.21 44.26 48.22
CA LYS A 125 -1.20 43.22 48.47
C LYS A 125 -1.08 42.91 49.99
N PRO A 126 0.01 42.28 50.48
CA PRO A 126 0.41 40.86 50.41
C PRO A 126 0.66 40.30 51.83
N ASP A 127 1.00 39.02 52.02
CA ASP A 127 2.09 38.66 52.96
C ASP A 127 2.47 37.17 52.98
N GLY A 128 3.76 36.93 53.25
CA GLY A 128 4.19 35.88 54.18
C GLY A 128 4.61 34.51 53.62
N THR A 129 5.90 34.35 53.33
CA THR A 129 6.67 33.11 53.60
C THR A 129 6.96 32.98 55.11
N PRO A 130 7.68 31.95 55.63
CA PRO A 130 7.95 30.56 55.20
C PRO A 130 7.67 29.53 56.32
N ASP A 131 7.75 28.20 56.07
CA ASP A 131 8.69 27.32 56.81
C ASP A 131 8.70 25.84 56.37
N LYS A 132 9.86 25.22 56.57
CA LYS A 132 10.20 23.77 56.46
C LYS A 132 10.02 23.12 57.86
N PRO A 133 9.85 21.77 58.05
CA PRO A 133 11.00 20.86 57.91
C PRO A 133 10.77 19.32 57.69
N LYS A 134 11.82 18.70 57.11
CA LYS A 134 12.53 17.43 57.43
C LYS A 134 11.83 16.02 57.53
N LYS A 135 12.46 15.11 56.75
CA LYS A 135 13.10 13.79 57.09
C LYS A 135 12.36 12.43 56.89
N VAL A 136 12.82 11.68 55.86
CA VAL A 136 13.30 10.25 55.71
C VAL A 136 12.55 9.10 56.47
N PRO A 137 12.46 7.81 55.98
CA PRO A 137 13.57 7.06 55.36
C PRO A 137 13.31 6.03 54.23
N LYS A 138 14.45 5.55 53.68
CA LYS A 138 14.69 4.48 52.69
C LYS A 138 14.51 3.05 53.23
N LYS A 139 14.15 2.12 52.31
CA LYS A 139 14.56 0.69 52.09
C LYS A 139 13.34 -0.02 51.46
N GLN A 140 13.39 -1.00 50.56
CA GLN A 140 14.40 -2.00 50.18
C GLN A 140 13.99 -2.62 48.82
N SER A 141 14.98 -3.14 48.11
CA SER A 141 14.88 -3.97 46.91
C SER A 141 14.32 -5.36 47.23
N VAL A 142 13.44 -5.88 46.36
CA VAL A 142 13.03 -7.29 46.34
C VAL A 142 13.07 -7.79 44.89
N ASP A 143 13.84 -8.86 44.70
CA ASP A 143 13.93 -9.71 43.52
C ASP A 143 12.55 -10.25 43.11
N VAL A 144 12.25 -10.21 41.80
CA VAL A 144 11.18 -11.03 41.22
C VAL A 144 11.72 -11.77 40.00
N SER A 145 11.74 -13.07 40.19
CA SER A 145 12.00 -14.19 39.30
C SER A 145 11.37 -14.10 37.91
N THR A 146 12.17 -14.53 36.95
CA THR A 146 11.88 -14.82 35.53
C THR A 146 10.68 -15.77 35.34
N PRO A 147 9.76 -15.53 34.40
CA PRO A 147 8.84 -16.56 33.92
C PRO A 147 9.51 -17.42 32.85
N GLN A 148 9.45 -18.72 33.06
CA GLN A 148 10.02 -19.76 32.21
C GLN A 148 9.44 -19.78 30.79
N SER A 149 10.34 -20.08 29.86
CA SER A 149 10.20 -20.39 28.46
C SER A 149 9.19 -21.52 28.15
N SER A 150 8.37 -21.33 27.12
CA SER A 150 7.88 -22.42 26.28
C SER A 150 8.73 -22.49 25.00
N ASN A 151 9.96 -23.01 25.14
CA ASN A 151 10.86 -23.28 24.02
C ASN A 151 10.55 -24.68 23.47
N ASN A 152 10.08 -24.75 22.23
CA ASN A 152 10.40 -25.86 21.32
C ASN A 152 11.42 -25.36 20.30
N ASP A 153 12.53 -24.83 20.82
CA ASP A 153 13.69 -24.47 20.03
C ASP A 153 14.58 -25.70 19.88
N VAL A 154 14.83 -26.05 18.63
CA VAL A 154 15.86 -27.01 18.26
C VAL A 154 17.20 -26.48 18.75
N ILE A 155 17.88 -27.25 19.61
CA ILE A 155 19.24 -26.96 20.02
C ILE A 155 20.13 -27.14 18.77
N ILE A 156 20.46 -26.03 18.11
CA ILE A 156 21.48 -26.01 17.07
C ILE A 156 22.84 -26.10 17.79
N PRO A 157 23.68 -27.11 17.51
CA PRO A 157 25.00 -27.22 18.11
C PRO A 157 25.80 -25.93 17.94
N SER A 158 26.40 -25.43 19.02
CA SER A 158 27.16 -24.17 19.06
C SER A 158 28.33 -24.12 18.07
N CYS A 159 28.78 -25.27 17.55
CA CYS A 159 29.83 -25.37 16.54
C CYS A 159 29.39 -25.02 15.11
N ILE A 160 28.09 -24.96 14.81
CA ILE A 160 27.56 -24.63 13.48
C ILE A 160 27.52 -23.11 13.26
N LEU A 161 27.33 -22.33 14.32
CA LEU A 161 27.13 -20.87 14.27
C LEU A 161 28.37 -20.07 13.80
N SER A 162 29.59 -20.63 13.92
CA SER A 162 30.83 -19.93 13.57
C SER A 162 31.38 -20.26 12.18
N HIS A 163 30.67 -21.06 11.37
CA HIS A 163 31.14 -21.42 10.03
C HIS A 163 31.09 -20.23 9.06
N LYS A 164 31.99 -20.20 8.07
CA LYS A 164 32.04 -19.13 7.06
C LYS A 164 30.77 -19.01 6.23
N ASP A 165 30.04 -20.11 6.04
CA ASP A 165 28.73 -20.12 5.37
C ASP A 165 27.68 -19.24 6.06
N ASN A 166 27.81 -19.03 7.39
CA ASN A 166 26.95 -18.14 8.16
C ASN A 166 27.41 -16.67 8.12
N SER A 167 28.49 -16.36 7.41
CA SER A 167 28.96 -14.98 7.26
C SER A 167 28.02 -14.18 6.36
N PHE A 168 27.66 -12.98 6.82
CA PHE A 168 26.88 -12.04 6.02
C PHE A 168 27.60 -11.62 4.74
N ARG A 169 28.95 -11.66 4.74
CA ARG A 169 29.77 -11.42 3.57
C ARG A 169 29.47 -12.40 2.44
N GLU A 170 29.30 -13.68 2.76
CA GLU A 170 29.06 -14.73 1.77
C GLU A 170 27.62 -14.68 1.26
N LEU A 171 26.64 -14.38 2.13
CA LEU A 171 25.28 -14.07 1.67
C LEU A 171 25.25 -12.89 0.69
N ARG A 172 26.04 -11.85 0.95
CA ARG A 172 26.17 -10.69 0.06
C ARG A 172 26.83 -11.05 -1.27
N ARG A 173 27.87 -11.89 -1.25
CA ARG A 173 28.52 -12.41 -2.45
C ARG A 173 27.52 -13.20 -3.28
N LEU A 174 26.77 -14.11 -2.66
CA LEU A 174 25.70 -14.87 -3.31
C LEU A 174 24.66 -13.95 -3.95
N CYS A 175 24.18 -12.94 -3.22
CA CYS A 175 23.24 -11.95 -3.78
C CYS A 175 23.82 -11.21 -5.00
N ALA A 176 25.10 -10.84 -4.98
CA ALA A 176 25.75 -10.18 -6.11
C ALA A 176 25.89 -11.10 -7.32
N GLU A 177 26.28 -12.37 -7.12
CA GLU A 177 26.39 -13.37 -8.18
C GLU A 177 25.02 -13.64 -8.84
N ILE A 178 23.95 -13.77 -8.05
CA ILE A 178 22.58 -13.93 -8.57
C ILE A 178 22.13 -12.69 -9.35
N ALA A 179 22.42 -11.49 -8.83
CA ALA A 179 22.00 -10.24 -9.46
C ALA A 179 22.69 -9.99 -10.81
N ASN A 180 23.96 -10.37 -10.93
CA ASN A 180 24.77 -10.19 -12.15
C ASN A 180 24.47 -11.24 -13.23
N THR A 181 23.77 -12.32 -12.87
CA THR A 181 23.42 -13.39 -13.80
C THR A 181 22.10 -13.07 -14.48
N PRO A 182 21.98 -13.09 -15.82
CA PRO A 182 20.73 -12.79 -16.50
C PRO A 182 19.75 -13.97 -16.49
N GLY A 183 20.24 -15.21 -16.67
CA GLY A 183 19.42 -16.41 -16.83
C GLY A 183 18.81 -16.93 -15.52
N TYR A 184 17.51 -17.25 -15.51
CA TYR A 184 16.82 -17.78 -14.32
C TYR A 184 17.30 -19.20 -13.90
N LEU A 185 17.63 -20.05 -14.88
CA LEU A 185 18.18 -21.38 -14.61
C LEU A 185 19.56 -21.27 -13.97
N ASP A 186 20.41 -20.39 -14.48
CA ASP A 186 21.75 -20.13 -13.94
C ASP A 186 21.69 -19.57 -12.52
N LYS A 187 20.73 -18.67 -12.24
CA LYS A 187 20.48 -18.19 -10.86
C LYS A 187 20.13 -19.32 -9.91
N THR A 188 19.27 -20.23 -10.34
CA THR A 188 18.86 -21.40 -9.57
C THR A 188 20.08 -22.31 -9.31
N ALA A 189 20.91 -22.52 -10.34
CA ALA A 189 22.14 -23.29 -10.23
C ALA A 189 23.17 -22.67 -9.27
N ILE A 190 23.32 -21.34 -9.26
CA ILE A 190 24.19 -20.61 -8.31
C ILE A 190 23.74 -20.85 -6.86
N VAL A 191 22.44 -20.70 -6.58
CA VAL A 191 21.89 -20.97 -5.25
C VAL A 191 22.09 -22.44 -4.88
N LYS A 192 21.77 -23.36 -5.79
CA LYS A 192 21.92 -24.81 -5.58
C LYS A 192 23.37 -25.18 -5.27
N LYS A 193 24.34 -24.62 -6.01
CA LYS A 193 25.77 -24.81 -5.77
C LYS A 193 26.18 -24.34 -4.38
N PHE A 194 25.73 -23.15 -3.97
CA PHE A 194 26.06 -22.61 -2.64
C PHE A 194 25.49 -23.46 -1.50
N ILE A 195 24.22 -23.87 -1.58
CA ILE A 195 23.59 -24.67 -0.53
C ILE A 195 24.03 -26.14 -0.52
N THR A 196 24.68 -26.63 -1.60
CA THR A 196 25.21 -27.99 -1.67
C THR A 196 26.65 -28.04 -1.16
N PHE A 197 27.52 -27.18 -1.70
CA PHE A 197 28.97 -27.25 -1.47
C PHE A 197 29.50 -26.24 -0.45
N GLY A 198 28.69 -25.26 -0.04
CA GLY A 198 29.11 -24.16 0.83
C GLY A 198 30.26 -23.33 0.25
N THR A 199 30.97 -22.62 1.13
CA THR A 199 32.09 -21.75 0.74
C THR A 199 33.39 -22.50 0.53
N ASP A 200 33.56 -23.65 1.19
CA ASP A 200 34.80 -24.44 1.17
C ASP A 200 34.80 -25.50 0.06
N GLY A 201 33.66 -25.72 -0.62
CA GLY A 201 33.55 -26.64 -1.77
C GLY A 201 33.16 -28.08 -1.42
N ASP A 202 33.05 -28.40 -0.14
CA ASP A 202 32.70 -29.74 0.35
C ASP A 202 31.17 -29.89 0.53
N ILE A 203 30.68 -29.55 1.73
CA ILE A 203 29.27 -29.65 2.12
C ILE A 203 28.92 -28.35 2.80
N PHE A 204 27.75 -27.80 2.48
CA PHE A 204 27.21 -26.64 3.16
C PHE A 204 26.99 -26.94 4.66
N LYS A 205 27.62 -26.14 5.52
CA LYS A 205 27.56 -26.26 6.99
C LYS A 205 26.89 -25.04 7.64
N GLY A 206 26.23 -24.19 6.85
CA GLY A 206 25.51 -23.01 7.31
C GLY A 206 24.07 -23.29 7.72
N ASP A 207 23.37 -22.24 8.18
CA ASP A 207 21.93 -22.28 8.44
C ASP A 207 21.15 -22.12 7.12
N LEU A 208 20.70 -23.25 6.57
CA LEU A 208 19.97 -23.30 5.30
C LEU A 208 18.65 -22.51 5.40
N LEU A 209 17.92 -22.69 6.49
CA LEU A 209 16.63 -22.03 6.70
C LEU A 209 16.79 -20.52 6.70
N LEU A 210 17.77 -20.02 7.44
CA LEU A 210 18.00 -18.60 7.55
C LEU A 210 18.55 -18.00 6.24
N THR A 211 19.41 -18.73 5.54
CA THR A 211 19.92 -18.32 4.22
C THR A 211 18.77 -18.13 3.23
N ILE A 212 17.88 -19.13 3.09
CA ILE A 212 16.73 -19.04 2.19
C ILE A 212 15.75 -17.96 2.65
N LYS A 213 15.52 -17.82 3.96
CA LYS A 213 14.67 -16.76 4.53
C LYS A 213 15.17 -15.36 4.18
N LEU A 214 16.48 -15.12 4.28
CA LEU A 214 17.10 -13.84 3.95
C LEU A 214 17.16 -13.58 2.44
N LEU A 215 17.21 -14.61 1.60
CA LEU A 215 17.10 -14.48 0.13
C LEU A 215 15.69 -14.10 -0.33
N LEU A 216 14.67 -14.33 0.51
CA LEU A 216 13.25 -14.12 0.17
C LEU A 216 12.54 -13.07 1.06
N PRO A 217 13.09 -11.85 1.25
CA PRO A 217 12.50 -10.87 2.16
C PRO A 217 11.18 -10.28 1.65
N GLY A 218 10.91 -10.39 0.35
CA GLY A 218 9.64 -10.03 -0.29
C GLY A 218 8.54 -11.08 -0.12
N VAL A 219 8.89 -12.30 0.27
CA VAL A 219 7.95 -13.41 0.47
C VAL A 219 7.63 -13.55 1.96
N ILE A 220 8.66 -13.52 2.80
CA ILE A 220 8.57 -13.57 4.26
C ILE A 220 8.66 -12.13 4.78
N LYS A 221 7.54 -11.42 4.68
CA LYS A 221 7.51 -10.00 5.02
C LYS A 221 7.42 -9.79 6.52
N ARG A 222 8.40 -9.08 7.08
CA ARG A 222 8.31 -8.42 8.39
C ARG A 222 7.89 -6.96 8.18
N VAL A 223 7.05 -6.38 9.02
CA VAL A 223 6.64 -4.98 8.85
C VAL A 223 7.53 -4.09 9.71
N TYR A 224 8.39 -3.29 9.08
CA TYR A 224 9.30 -2.38 9.79
C TYR A 224 8.76 -0.95 9.94
N ASN A 225 7.63 -0.62 9.30
CA ASN A 225 7.05 0.73 9.28
C ASN A 225 8.00 1.83 8.77
N LEU A 226 8.88 1.50 7.82
CA LEU A 226 9.89 2.41 7.26
C LEU A 226 9.75 2.58 5.75
N GLN A 227 9.45 3.80 5.31
CA GLN A 227 9.46 4.23 3.91
C GLN A 227 10.79 4.87 3.50
N SER A 228 11.06 5.05 2.20
CA SER A 228 12.39 5.49 1.72
C SER A 228 12.79 6.84 2.33
N LYS A 229 11.85 7.81 2.32
CA LYS A 229 12.06 9.13 2.93
C LYS A 229 12.28 9.08 4.44
N GLN A 230 11.62 8.14 5.14
CA GLN A 230 11.83 7.95 6.57
C GLN A 230 13.22 7.38 6.85
N ILE A 231 13.64 6.35 6.10
CA ILE A 231 14.99 5.78 6.21
C ILE A 231 16.05 6.87 6.02
N LEU A 232 15.94 7.69 4.96
CA LEU A 232 16.87 8.81 4.74
C LEU A 232 16.86 9.81 5.91
N LYS A 233 15.70 10.15 6.45
CA LYS A 233 15.59 11.03 7.62
C LYS A 233 16.27 10.45 8.87
N LEU A 234 16.22 9.13 9.07
CA LEU A 234 16.92 8.49 10.19
C LEU A 234 18.44 8.54 9.95
N PHE A 235 18.88 8.17 8.75
CA PHE A 235 20.30 8.11 8.43
C PHE A 235 20.96 9.48 8.26
N SER A 236 20.25 10.53 7.84
CA SER A 236 20.78 11.90 7.83
C SER A 236 21.18 12.34 9.23
N ARG A 237 20.41 11.95 10.26
CA ARG A 237 20.74 12.18 11.67
C ARG A 237 21.94 11.34 12.13
N ILE A 238 21.99 10.07 11.73
CA ILE A 238 23.08 9.14 12.08
C ILE A 238 24.40 9.62 11.47
N PHE A 239 24.40 9.93 10.18
CA PHE A 239 25.60 10.32 9.43
C PHE A 239 25.97 11.79 9.63
N GLY A 240 25.03 12.63 10.06
CA GLY A 240 25.21 14.07 10.16
C GLY A 240 25.28 14.77 8.80
N THR A 241 24.62 14.20 7.78
CA THR A 241 24.58 14.73 6.41
C THR A 241 23.28 15.49 6.17
N ASP A 242 23.28 16.37 5.17
CA ASP A 242 22.08 17.09 4.79
C ASP A 242 21.01 16.15 4.20
N LEU A 243 19.75 16.36 4.57
CA LEU A 243 18.65 15.50 4.13
C LEU A 243 18.27 15.78 2.67
N ASP A 244 18.38 17.03 2.21
CA ASP A 244 17.97 17.42 0.87
C ASP A 244 18.96 16.86 -0.17
N GLU A 245 20.27 16.86 0.12
CA GLU A 245 21.27 16.16 -0.70
C GLU A 245 20.97 14.66 -0.85
N MET A 246 20.59 14.00 0.24
CA MET A 246 20.21 12.58 0.21
C MET A 246 18.91 12.35 -0.59
N LEU A 247 17.95 13.29 -0.53
CA LEU A 247 16.71 13.21 -1.31
C LEU A 247 16.97 13.40 -2.81
N VAL A 248 17.96 14.20 -3.20
CA VAL A 248 18.40 14.33 -4.60
C VAL A 248 19.03 13.02 -5.08
N SER A 249 19.93 12.40 -4.31
CA SER A 249 20.49 11.08 -4.68
C SER A 249 19.40 9.99 -4.79
N LEU A 250 18.34 10.06 -3.98
CA LEU A 250 17.20 9.13 -4.04
C LEU A 250 16.45 9.19 -5.38
N GLU A 251 16.57 10.26 -6.16
CA GLU A 251 15.97 10.36 -7.50
C GLU A 251 16.44 9.24 -8.42
N GLN A 252 17.64 8.68 -8.20
CA GLN A 252 18.16 7.48 -8.88
C GLN A 252 17.39 6.19 -8.52
N GLY A 253 16.47 6.25 -7.55
CA GLY A 253 15.49 5.21 -7.27
C GLY A 253 15.97 4.04 -6.41
N ASP A 254 17.18 4.09 -5.82
CA ASP A 254 17.68 3.11 -4.84
C ASP A 254 18.11 3.75 -3.51
N VAL A 255 17.25 3.63 -2.49
CA VAL A 255 17.58 4.13 -1.15
C VAL A 255 18.79 3.43 -0.54
N ALA A 256 19.03 2.15 -0.86
CA ALA A 256 20.15 1.41 -0.30
C ALA A 256 21.49 1.89 -0.90
N GLU A 257 21.48 2.31 -2.17
CA GLU A 257 22.64 2.91 -2.83
C GLU A 257 22.93 4.29 -2.26
N THR A 258 21.91 5.14 -2.12
CA THR A 258 22.04 6.46 -1.47
C THR A 258 22.62 6.31 -0.06
N ILE A 259 22.12 5.37 0.76
CA ILE A 259 22.69 5.14 2.09
C ILE A 259 24.16 4.70 2.02
N ARG A 260 24.54 3.85 1.06
CA ARG A 260 25.95 3.43 0.88
C ARG A 260 26.86 4.62 0.58
N GLU A 261 26.47 5.44 -0.40
CA GLU A 261 27.25 6.61 -0.82
C GLU A 261 27.46 7.62 0.32
N PHE A 262 26.39 7.92 1.07
CA PHE A 262 26.47 8.87 2.19
C PHE A 262 27.10 8.27 3.45
N PHE A 263 27.12 6.94 3.59
CA PHE A 263 27.85 6.29 4.67
C PHE A 263 29.37 6.39 4.47
N GLU A 264 29.85 6.27 3.23
CA GLU A 264 31.27 6.47 2.90
C GLU A 264 31.73 7.92 3.07
N LYS A 265 30.80 8.88 2.91
CA LYS A 265 31.06 10.32 3.10
C LYS A 265 30.85 10.82 4.54
N SER A 266 30.25 10.01 5.40
CA SER A 266 29.89 10.44 6.76
C SER A 266 31.14 10.73 7.58
N SER A 267 31.14 11.81 8.35
CA SER A 267 32.20 12.10 9.32
C SER A 267 31.92 11.47 10.69
N LYS A 268 30.64 11.33 11.08
CA LYS A 268 30.22 10.84 12.40
C LYS A 268 30.38 9.34 12.59
N LEU A 269 30.15 8.56 11.53
CA LEU A 269 30.21 7.10 11.57
C LEU A 269 30.95 6.59 10.35
N GLN A 270 32.12 5.99 10.56
CA GLN A 270 32.93 5.44 9.49
C GLN A 270 32.56 3.97 9.23
N PRO A 271 32.57 3.52 7.96
CA PRO A 271 32.39 2.11 7.64
C PRO A 271 33.49 1.22 8.24
N ALA A 272 33.11 0.02 8.67
CA ALA A 272 34.08 -0.99 9.09
C ALA A 272 34.96 -1.44 7.92
N LYS A 273 36.24 -1.75 8.18
CA LYS A 273 37.19 -2.21 7.14
C LYS A 273 36.91 -3.63 6.63
N LYS A 274 36.38 -4.49 7.49
CA LYS A 274 36.07 -5.89 7.19
C LYS A 274 34.66 -6.22 7.71
N SER A 275 33.97 -7.09 6.99
CA SER A 275 32.66 -7.58 7.41
C SER A 275 32.84 -8.69 8.45
N SER A 276 32.31 -8.49 9.64
CA SER A 276 32.33 -9.46 10.75
C SER A 276 30.95 -9.96 11.13
N LEU A 277 29.90 -9.50 10.45
CA LEU A 277 28.51 -9.85 10.77
C LEU A 277 28.17 -11.27 10.31
N THR A 278 27.37 -11.94 11.14
CA THR A 278 26.73 -13.22 10.80
C THR A 278 25.29 -13.00 10.32
N ILE A 279 24.75 -13.97 9.57
CA ILE A 279 23.34 -13.92 9.13
C ILE A 279 22.37 -13.95 10.33
N GLN A 280 22.74 -14.59 11.43
CA GLN A 280 21.96 -14.67 12.67
C GLN A 280 21.87 -13.31 13.38
N GLU A 281 22.99 -12.59 13.49
CA GLU A 281 23.00 -11.22 14.03
C GLU A 281 22.12 -10.29 13.20
N VAL A 282 22.15 -10.42 11.87
CA VAL A 282 21.30 -9.64 10.97
C VAL A 282 19.82 -10.02 11.13
N ASP A 283 19.50 -11.31 11.28
CA ASP A 283 18.12 -11.76 11.51
C ASP A 283 17.55 -11.22 12.83
N ALA A 284 18.33 -11.31 13.91
CA ALA A 284 17.98 -10.78 15.22
C ALA A 284 17.80 -9.25 15.18
N PHE A 285 18.68 -8.54 14.45
CA PHE A 285 18.54 -7.12 14.20
C PHE A 285 17.21 -6.80 13.52
N LEU A 286 16.86 -7.50 12.44
CA LEU A 286 15.61 -7.30 11.69
C LEU A 286 14.38 -7.64 12.54
N GLU A 287 14.43 -8.72 13.31
CA GLU A 287 13.32 -9.11 14.18
C GLU A 287 13.05 -8.07 15.27
N TYR A 288 14.10 -7.55 15.91
CA TYR A 288 13.94 -6.48 16.89
C TYR A 288 13.44 -5.19 16.23
N LEU A 289 13.97 -4.83 15.04
CA LEU A 289 13.54 -3.65 14.29
C LEU A 289 12.03 -3.68 13.98
N ALA A 290 11.46 -4.84 13.68
CA ALA A 290 10.03 -5.00 13.40
C ALA A 290 9.13 -4.67 14.60
N LYS A 291 9.67 -4.71 15.83
CA LYS A 291 8.95 -4.37 17.07
C LYS A 291 9.00 -2.86 17.36
N LEU A 292 9.91 -2.12 16.72
CA LEU A 292 10.13 -0.69 16.98
C LEU A 292 9.20 0.21 16.15
N THR A 293 8.64 1.23 16.79
CA THR A 293 7.73 2.20 16.15
C THR A 293 8.18 3.66 16.28
N ARG A 294 9.05 3.98 17.26
CA ARG A 294 9.56 5.34 17.50
C ARG A 294 10.84 5.60 16.71
N GLU A 295 10.96 6.80 16.13
CA GLU A 295 12.14 7.20 15.35
C GLU A 295 13.45 7.12 16.16
N GLU A 296 13.43 7.53 17.44
CA GLU A 296 14.63 7.55 18.30
C GLU A 296 15.18 6.14 18.57
N ASP A 297 14.29 5.19 18.87
CA ASP A 297 14.67 3.79 19.12
C ASP A 297 15.21 3.15 17.85
N GLN A 298 14.59 3.45 16.70
CA GLN A 298 15.04 2.99 15.39
C GLN A 298 16.42 3.56 15.05
N ILE A 299 16.67 4.85 15.30
CA ILE A 299 17.99 5.48 15.12
C ILE A 299 19.03 4.76 15.97
N SER A 300 18.78 4.58 17.27
CA SER A 300 19.70 3.89 18.17
C SER A 300 20.04 2.47 17.69
N HIS A 301 19.02 1.73 17.24
CA HIS A 301 19.19 0.38 16.72
C HIS A 301 19.99 0.34 15.41
N PHE A 302 19.69 1.25 14.46
CA PHE A 302 20.46 1.38 13.22
C PHE A 302 21.91 1.81 13.47
N THR A 303 22.17 2.71 14.41
CA THR A 303 23.54 3.13 14.76
C THR A 303 24.37 1.95 15.26
N LYS A 304 23.79 1.09 16.12
CA LYS A 304 24.49 -0.09 16.67
C LYS A 304 24.93 -1.07 15.58
N ILE A 305 24.06 -1.37 14.62
CA ILE A 305 24.43 -2.29 13.53
C ILE A 305 25.35 -1.62 12.52
N ALA A 306 25.10 -0.35 12.16
CA ALA A 306 25.88 0.38 11.17
C ALA A 306 27.35 0.53 11.59
N ALA A 307 27.65 0.65 12.89
CA ALA A 307 29.01 0.68 13.42
C ALA A 307 29.83 -0.59 13.14
N LYS A 308 29.17 -1.73 12.91
CA LYS A 308 29.79 -3.02 12.56
C LYS A 308 29.77 -3.31 11.06
N CYS A 309 29.10 -2.49 10.25
CA CYS A 309 28.88 -2.75 8.83
C CYS A 309 30.01 -2.19 7.96
N THR A 310 30.39 -2.94 6.93
CA THR A 310 31.01 -2.33 5.74
C THR A 310 29.94 -1.55 4.95
N SER A 311 30.34 -0.67 4.01
CA SER A 311 29.37 0.09 3.21
C SER A 311 28.42 -0.82 2.44
N ASN A 312 28.95 -1.92 1.91
CA ASN A 312 28.18 -2.94 1.20
C ASN A 312 27.28 -3.78 2.12
N ASP A 313 27.65 -3.97 3.39
CA ASP A 313 26.78 -4.66 4.35
C ASP A 313 25.55 -3.82 4.68
N LEU A 314 25.75 -2.53 4.96
CA LEU A 314 24.64 -1.63 5.25
C LEU A 314 23.68 -1.53 4.06
N LYS A 315 24.21 -1.46 2.83
CA LYS A 315 23.42 -1.51 1.59
C LYS A 315 22.51 -2.75 1.55
N LEU A 316 23.06 -3.94 1.81
CA LEU A 316 22.26 -5.17 1.77
C LEU A 316 21.23 -5.23 2.91
N ILE A 317 21.57 -4.75 4.10
CA ILE A 317 20.63 -4.66 5.23
C ILE A 317 19.46 -3.73 4.89
N ILE A 318 19.71 -2.58 4.27
CA ILE A 318 18.63 -1.66 3.85
C ILE A 318 17.76 -2.29 2.76
N ARG A 319 18.34 -3.08 1.86
CA ARG A 319 17.58 -3.88 0.89
C ARG A 319 16.68 -4.94 1.56
N LEU A 320 17.17 -5.62 2.61
CA LEU A 320 16.37 -6.52 3.44
C LEU A 320 15.21 -5.78 4.14
N VAL A 321 15.47 -4.58 4.69
CA VAL A 321 14.44 -3.72 5.29
C VAL A 321 13.42 -3.26 4.24
N LYS A 322 13.84 -3.06 2.99
CA LYS A 322 12.97 -2.69 1.87
C LYS A 322 12.24 -3.85 1.21
N HIS A 323 12.49 -5.09 1.64
CA HIS A 323 11.92 -6.31 1.05
C HIS A 323 12.31 -6.56 -0.42
N ASP A 324 13.39 -5.95 -0.89
CA ASP A 324 13.86 -6.06 -2.27
C ASP A 324 15.39 -6.07 -2.33
N LEU A 325 15.95 -7.25 -2.60
CA LEU A 325 17.40 -7.45 -2.75
C LEU A 325 17.94 -7.02 -4.12
N ARG A 326 17.05 -6.79 -5.10
CA ARG A 326 17.40 -6.54 -6.51
C ARG A 326 18.23 -7.65 -7.16
N ILE A 327 17.97 -8.89 -6.77
CA ILE A 327 18.58 -10.10 -7.38
C ILE A 327 17.78 -10.64 -8.57
N TYR A 328 16.59 -10.08 -8.81
CA TYR A 328 15.65 -10.50 -9.86
C TYR A 328 15.40 -12.02 -9.84
N ALA A 329 15.25 -12.58 -8.64
CA ALA A 329 14.89 -13.95 -8.39
C ALA A 329 13.83 -13.97 -7.27
N GLY A 330 12.63 -14.50 -7.56
CA GLY A 330 11.58 -14.70 -6.57
C GLY A 330 11.59 -16.09 -5.93
N ALA A 331 10.53 -16.42 -5.19
CA ALA A 331 10.37 -17.70 -4.48
C ALA A 331 10.65 -18.93 -5.36
N LYS A 332 10.15 -18.93 -6.61
CA LYS A 332 10.35 -20.04 -7.56
C LYS A 332 11.84 -20.41 -7.70
N HIS A 333 12.65 -19.49 -8.22
CA HIS A 333 14.06 -19.77 -8.51
C HIS A 333 14.89 -20.09 -7.27
N ILE A 334 14.53 -19.54 -6.10
CA ILE A 334 15.26 -19.84 -4.85
C ILE A 334 14.83 -21.19 -4.27
N LEU A 335 13.54 -21.56 -4.35
CA LEU A 335 13.03 -22.82 -3.81
C LEU A 335 13.32 -24.01 -4.73
N ASP A 336 13.27 -23.83 -6.05
CA ASP A 336 13.67 -24.83 -7.04
C ASP A 336 15.15 -25.26 -6.85
N ALA A 337 15.97 -24.38 -6.25
CA ALA A 337 17.35 -24.72 -5.89
C ALA A 337 17.44 -25.69 -4.70
N VAL A 338 16.48 -25.63 -3.78
CA VAL A 338 16.40 -26.50 -2.59
C VAL A 338 15.88 -27.88 -2.97
N HIS A 339 14.76 -27.95 -3.69
CA HIS A 339 14.17 -29.17 -4.20
C HIS A 339 13.20 -28.85 -5.35
N GLU A 340 13.02 -29.76 -6.29
CA GLU A 340 12.16 -29.56 -7.47
C GLU A 340 10.70 -29.25 -7.07
N ASP A 341 10.15 -30.00 -6.12
CA ASP A 341 8.78 -29.79 -5.61
C ASP A 341 8.64 -28.71 -4.52
N ALA A 342 9.74 -28.07 -4.08
CA ALA A 342 9.68 -27.13 -2.96
C ALA A 342 8.83 -25.90 -3.27
N TYR A 343 8.85 -25.42 -4.52
CA TYR A 343 8.03 -24.28 -4.92
C TYR A 343 6.54 -24.64 -4.90
N GLU A 344 6.15 -25.80 -5.45
CA GLU A 344 4.75 -26.26 -5.44
C GLU A 344 4.23 -26.45 -4.01
N ALA A 345 5.02 -27.09 -3.15
CA ALA A 345 4.71 -27.22 -1.73
C ALA A 345 4.53 -25.84 -1.04
N PHE A 346 5.35 -24.86 -1.44
CA PHE A 346 5.24 -23.49 -0.96
C PHE A 346 3.99 -22.77 -1.50
N GLN A 347 3.55 -23.07 -2.72
CA GLN A 347 2.31 -22.50 -3.25
C GLN A 347 1.08 -22.98 -2.48
N ALA A 348 1.07 -24.25 -2.06
CA ALA A 348 -0.03 -24.84 -1.30
C ALA A 348 -0.06 -24.40 0.18
N SER A 349 1.08 -24.42 0.87
CA SER A 349 1.11 -24.21 2.34
C SER A 349 1.77 -22.91 2.78
N ARG A 350 2.58 -22.24 1.96
CA ARG A 350 3.41 -21.07 2.32
C ARG A 350 4.26 -21.20 3.58
N ASP A 351 4.47 -22.43 4.08
CA ASP A 351 5.27 -22.69 5.28
C ASP A 351 6.69 -23.08 4.90
N ILE A 352 7.53 -22.05 4.70
CA ILE A 352 8.92 -22.26 4.30
C ILE A 352 9.73 -23.03 5.35
N ASN A 353 9.38 -22.88 6.64
CA ASN A 353 10.09 -23.55 7.72
C ASN A 353 9.83 -25.05 7.66
N SER A 354 8.58 -25.46 7.45
CA SER A 354 8.23 -26.87 7.30
C SER A 354 8.83 -27.47 6.03
N ILE A 355 8.84 -26.74 4.91
CA ILE A 355 9.39 -27.24 3.65
C ILE A 355 10.89 -27.49 3.80
N ILE A 356 11.64 -26.49 4.31
CA ILE A 356 13.09 -26.61 4.46
C ILE A 356 13.47 -27.65 5.51
N ARG A 357 12.69 -27.85 6.58
CA ARG A 357 12.95 -28.93 7.55
C ARG A 357 12.76 -30.31 6.93
N LYS A 358 11.72 -30.49 6.11
CA LYS A 358 11.47 -31.75 5.39
C LYS A 358 12.58 -32.05 4.38
N THR A 359 13.06 -31.05 3.64
CA THR A 359 14.12 -31.23 2.63
C THR A 359 15.53 -31.26 3.22
N GLY A 360 15.80 -30.46 4.26
CA GLY A 360 17.11 -30.32 4.88
C GLY A 360 17.51 -31.48 5.79
N SER A 361 16.55 -32.31 6.21
CA SER A 361 16.84 -33.59 6.89
C SER A 361 17.26 -34.68 5.88
N SER A 362 17.00 -34.47 4.59
CA SER A 362 17.29 -35.40 3.49
C SER A 362 18.66 -35.15 2.84
N ASN A 363 19.69 -34.83 3.65
CA ASN A 363 21.09 -34.97 3.20
C ASN A 363 21.51 -36.45 2.99
N SER A 364 20.57 -37.39 3.17
CA SER A 364 20.66 -38.75 2.63
C SER A 364 20.34 -38.71 1.14
N LEU A 365 21.35 -38.97 0.31
CA LEU A 365 21.35 -39.00 -1.15
C LEU A 365 20.37 -40.00 -1.81
N ILE A 366 19.50 -40.69 -1.08
CA ILE A 366 18.68 -41.78 -1.64
C ILE A 366 17.36 -41.84 -0.90
N GLU A 367 16.38 -41.05 -1.35
CA GLU A 367 14.97 -41.47 -1.49
C GLU A 367 14.20 -40.32 -2.13
N LYS A 368 13.51 -40.60 -3.24
CA LYS A 368 12.45 -39.73 -3.76
C LYS A 368 11.29 -39.76 -2.78
N SER A 369 11.45 -39.13 -1.62
CA SER A 369 10.31 -38.85 -0.75
C SER A 369 9.50 -37.79 -1.49
N ASN A 370 8.38 -38.19 -2.10
CA ASN A 370 7.37 -37.22 -2.53
C ASN A 370 7.15 -36.26 -1.36
N LEU A 371 7.45 -34.98 -1.55
CA LEU A 371 7.06 -33.95 -0.60
C LEU A 371 5.54 -33.98 -0.56
N ASP A 372 4.96 -34.74 0.37
CA ASP A 372 3.51 -34.81 0.48
C ASP A 372 3.04 -33.40 0.86
N VAL A 373 2.41 -32.76 -0.12
CA VAL A 373 1.99 -31.36 -0.08
C VAL A 373 0.69 -31.30 0.69
N ASP A 374 0.75 -31.60 1.98
CA ASP A 374 -0.42 -31.51 2.83
C ASP A 374 -0.77 -30.05 3.07
N LEU A 375 -1.94 -29.67 2.56
CA LEU A 375 -2.59 -28.42 2.89
C LEU A 375 -2.84 -28.40 4.41
N LYS A 376 -2.30 -27.39 5.09
CA LYS A 376 -2.49 -27.19 6.53
C LYS A 376 -3.54 -26.12 6.78
N VAL A 377 -4.59 -26.46 7.52
CA VAL A 377 -5.60 -25.49 7.96
C VAL A 377 -4.92 -24.39 8.79
N LEU A 378 -5.47 -23.17 8.75
CA LEU A 378 -4.90 -21.95 9.36
C LEU A 378 -3.59 -21.42 8.77
N VAL A 379 -3.04 -22.06 7.73
CA VAL A 379 -1.88 -21.57 6.96
C VAL A 379 -2.33 -21.19 5.54
N PRO A 380 -2.07 -19.96 5.06
CA PRO A 380 -2.67 -19.46 3.83
C PRO A 380 -2.18 -20.16 2.56
N VAL A 381 -3.12 -20.47 1.66
CA VAL A 381 -2.87 -21.05 0.33
C VAL A 381 -2.73 -19.92 -0.69
N LEU A 382 -1.81 -20.03 -1.67
CA LEU A 382 -1.77 -19.04 -2.75
C LEU A 382 -3.10 -19.04 -3.53
N PRO A 383 -3.74 -17.87 -3.71
CA PRO A 383 -5.00 -17.81 -4.42
C PRO A 383 -4.79 -18.16 -5.90
N MET A 384 -5.66 -18.98 -6.46
CA MET A 384 -5.74 -19.20 -7.91
C MET A 384 -6.10 -17.88 -8.61
N LEU A 385 -5.46 -17.59 -9.74
CA LEU A 385 -5.54 -16.28 -10.41
C LEU A 385 -6.24 -16.40 -11.77
N ALA A 386 -6.73 -15.25 -12.25
CA ALA A 386 -7.35 -15.15 -13.57
C ALA A 386 -6.46 -14.39 -14.57
N SER A 387 -6.28 -14.95 -15.77
CA SER A 387 -5.71 -14.29 -16.94
C SER A 387 -6.78 -13.47 -17.67
N ALA A 388 -6.39 -12.37 -18.31
CA ALA A 388 -7.33 -11.56 -19.08
C ALA A 388 -7.73 -12.32 -20.35
N CYS A 389 -9.03 -12.38 -20.62
CA CYS A 389 -9.58 -12.98 -21.83
C CYS A 389 -10.08 -11.86 -22.74
N LYS A 390 -9.67 -11.88 -24.01
CA LYS A 390 -9.91 -10.78 -24.96
C LYS A 390 -11.08 -11.03 -25.89
N SER A 391 -11.54 -12.28 -26.01
CA SER A 391 -12.70 -12.64 -26.82
C SER A 391 -13.43 -13.87 -26.27
N SER A 392 -14.70 -14.01 -26.66
CA SER A 392 -15.53 -15.19 -26.32
C SER A 392 -14.95 -16.48 -26.92
N GLN A 393 -14.38 -16.42 -28.13
CA GLN A 393 -13.76 -17.58 -28.78
C GLN A 393 -12.50 -18.04 -28.04
N GLU A 394 -11.70 -17.11 -27.50
CA GLU A 394 -10.54 -17.45 -26.66
C GLU A 394 -10.97 -18.20 -25.39
N ALA A 395 -12.08 -17.77 -24.77
CA ALA A 395 -12.63 -18.42 -23.59
C ALA A 395 -13.05 -19.87 -23.89
N MET A 396 -13.79 -20.09 -24.97
CA MET A 396 -14.21 -21.43 -25.39
C MET A 396 -13.02 -22.36 -25.69
N LYS A 397 -11.97 -21.82 -26.32
CA LYS A 397 -10.75 -22.59 -26.62
C LYS A 397 -10.00 -23.03 -25.35
N LYS A 398 -9.97 -22.17 -24.33
CA LYS A 398 -9.29 -22.44 -23.06
C LYS A 398 -10.11 -23.29 -22.09
N CYS A 399 -11.43 -23.35 -22.27
CA CYS A 399 -12.34 -24.17 -21.48
C CYS A 399 -13.10 -25.16 -22.38
N PRO A 400 -12.43 -26.21 -22.89
CA PRO A 400 -13.02 -27.13 -23.85
C PRO A 400 -14.14 -27.99 -23.26
N ASN A 401 -14.18 -28.17 -21.93
CA ASN A 401 -15.16 -29.01 -21.23
C ASN A 401 -16.44 -28.25 -20.85
N GLY A 402 -16.59 -27.01 -21.31
CA GLY A 402 -17.54 -26.05 -20.77
C GLY A 402 -16.97 -25.27 -19.58
N MET A 403 -17.67 -24.20 -19.19
CA MET A 403 -17.22 -23.29 -18.14
C MET A 403 -18.34 -22.91 -17.17
N TYR A 404 -17.95 -22.65 -15.94
CA TYR A 404 -18.75 -21.85 -15.02
C TYR A 404 -18.41 -20.38 -15.21
N SER A 405 -19.44 -19.60 -15.51
CA SER A 405 -19.37 -18.14 -15.61
C SER A 405 -19.93 -17.54 -14.34
N GLU A 406 -19.06 -16.87 -13.58
CA GLU A 406 -19.43 -16.20 -12.33
C GLU A 406 -19.35 -14.69 -12.49
N ILE A 407 -20.23 -13.97 -11.78
CA ILE A 407 -20.12 -12.51 -11.70
C ILE A 407 -18.78 -12.14 -11.08
N LYS A 408 -18.08 -11.21 -11.73
CA LYS A 408 -16.87 -10.63 -11.18
C LYS A 408 -17.24 -9.56 -10.17
N TYR A 409 -17.24 -9.91 -8.90
CA TYR A 409 -17.48 -8.99 -7.81
C TYR A 409 -16.32 -7.98 -7.63
N ASP A 410 -16.62 -6.68 -7.52
CA ASP A 410 -15.65 -5.60 -7.24
C ASP A 410 -15.50 -5.41 -5.72
N GLY A 411 -15.01 -6.46 -5.04
CA GLY A 411 -14.86 -6.53 -3.59
C GLY A 411 -13.41 -6.65 -3.11
N GLU A 412 -13.24 -7.21 -1.91
CA GLU A 412 -11.94 -7.68 -1.44
C GLU A 412 -11.93 -9.21 -1.32
N ARG A 413 -11.03 -9.88 -2.05
CA ARG A 413 -10.86 -11.33 -1.92
C ARG A 413 -10.40 -11.74 -0.53
N VAL A 414 -11.12 -12.68 0.08
CA VAL A 414 -10.87 -13.25 1.40
C VAL A 414 -10.83 -14.76 1.31
N GLN A 415 -9.71 -15.33 1.76
CA GLN A 415 -9.57 -16.75 2.02
C GLN A 415 -9.90 -17.01 3.48
N VAL A 416 -10.95 -17.80 3.72
CA VAL A 416 -11.46 -18.11 5.05
C VAL A 416 -10.91 -19.45 5.49
N HIS A 417 -10.23 -19.51 6.64
CA HIS A 417 -9.83 -20.74 7.29
C HIS A 417 -10.59 -20.87 8.59
N LYS A 418 -11.17 -22.05 8.81
CA LYS A 418 -11.81 -22.42 10.06
C LYS A 418 -11.21 -23.75 10.51
N GLN A 419 -10.80 -23.83 11.77
CA GLN A 419 -10.41 -25.07 12.43
C GLN A 419 -11.12 -25.13 13.78
N GLY A 420 -12.14 -25.99 13.91
CA GLY A 420 -13.04 -25.98 15.06
C GLY A 420 -13.69 -24.60 15.27
N THR A 421 -13.27 -23.89 16.33
CA THR A 421 -13.73 -22.54 16.70
C THR A 421 -12.77 -21.42 16.28
N VAL A 422 -11.59 -21.77 15.75
CA VAL A 422 -10.55 -20.80 15.39
C VAL A 422 -10.74 -20.36 13.94
N PHE A 423 -10.86 -19.04 13.72
CA PHE A 423 -10.98 -18.45 12.40
C PHE A 423 -9.75 -17.63 12.02
N LYS A 424 -9.31 -17.74 10.77
CA LYS A 424 -8.34 -16.84 10.16
C LYS A 424 -8.82 -16.41 8.79
N TYR A 425 -8.62 -15.13 8.50
CA TYR A 425 -9.03 -14.50 7.24
C TYR A 425 -7.81 -13.91 6.56
N PHE A 426 -7.51 -14.37 5.36
CA PHE A 426 -6.36 -13.90 4.58
C PHE A 426 -6.83 -13.14 3.35
N SER A 427 -6.26 -11.95 3.13
CA SER A 427 -6.50 -11.17 1.91
C SER A 427 -5.87 -11.83 0.67
N ARG A 428 -6.12 -11.30 -0.53
CA ARG A 428 -5.40 -11.67 -1.76
C ARG A 428 -3.87 -11.69 -1.63
N SER A 429 -3.30 -10.80 -0.81
CA SER A 429 -1.86 -10.73 -0.55
C SER A 429 -1.40 -11.60 0.61
N LEU A 430 -2.32 -12.40 1.16
CA LEU A 430 -2.16 -13.32 2.28
C LEU A 430 -1.78 -12.67 3.60
N LYS A 431 -2.04 -11.36 3.69
CA LYS A 431 -2.05 -10.62 4.95
C LYS A 431 -3.38 -10.85 5.68
N PRO A 432 -3.36 -10.88 7.02
CA PRO A 432 -4.60 -10.89 7.80
C PRO A 432 -5.54 -9.76 7.40
N VAL A 433 -6.81 -10.09 7.21
CA VAL A 433 -7.85 -9.09 6.92
C VAL A 433 -8.17 -8.30 8.19
N LEU A 434 -8.51 -7.02 8.05
CA LEU A 434 -8.79 -6.17 9.20
C LEU A 434 -10.03 -6.68 9.97
N PRO A 435 -9.96 -6.80 11.32
CA PRO A 435 -11.02 -7.45 12.10
C PRO A 435 -12.43 -6.85 11.91
N HIS A 436 -12.54 -5.54 11.74
CA HIS A 436 -13.83 -4.85 11.55
C HIS A 436 -14.60 -5.27 10.27
N LYS A 437 -13.93 -5.95 9.33
CA LYS A 437 -14.55 -6.45 8.09
C LYS A 437 -15.05 -7.89 8.21
N VAL A 438 -14.47 -8.69 9.11
CA VAL A 438 -14.63 -10.15 9.09
C VAL A 438 -15.13 -10.76 10.39
N ARG A 439 -15.02 -10.06 11.53
CA ARG A 439 -15.37 -10.60 12.85
C ARG A 439 -16.81 -11.13 12.92
N HIS A 440 -17.74 -10.48 12.23
CA HIS A 440 -19.15 -10.88 12.19
C HIS A 440 -19.37 -12.26 11.54
N PHE A 441 -18.46 -12.73 10.69
CA PHE A 441 -18.57 -14.04 10.06
C PHE A 441 -18.27 -15.20 11.02
N GLU A 442 -17.62 -14.95 12.16
CA GLU A 442 -17.38 -15.99 13.18
C GLU A 442 -18.70 -16.53 13.76
N GLU A 443 -19.76 -15.71 13.77
CA GLU A 443 -21.10 -16.11 14.21
C GLU A 443 -21.91 -16.78 13.07
N HIS A 444 -21.73 -16.32 11.83
CA HIS A 444 -22.53 -16.75 10.68
C HIS A 444 -21.97 -17.98 9.96
N ILE A 445 -20.65 -18.16 9.88
CA ILE A 445 -20.06 -19.33 9.20
C ILE A 445 -20.48 -20.65 9.86
N PRO A 446 -20.51 -20.80 11.19
CA PRO A 446 -21.03 -22.01 11.83
C PRO A 446 -22.50 -22.28 11.49
N GLN A 447 -23.32 -21.23 11.31
CA GLN A 447 -24.73 -21.36 10.91
C GLN A 447 -24.84 -21.79 9.44
N ALA A 448 -23.99 -21.23 8.56
CA ALA A 448 -23.96 -21.57 7.15
C ALA A 448 -23.36 -22.97 6.89
N PHE A 449 -22.43 -23.43 7.72
CA PHE A 449 -21.79 -24.74 7.64
C PHE A 449 -21.94 -25.54 8.94
N PRO A 450 -23.14 -26.06 9.27
CA PRO A 450 -23.39 -26.74 10.55
C PRO A 450 -22.47 -27.94 10.80
N HIS A 451 -22.13 -28.69 9.75
CA HIS A 451 -21.27 -29.88 9.82
C HIS A 451 -19.81 -29.60 9.44
N GLY A 452 -19.45 -28.35 9.10
CA GLY A 452 -18.11 -27.99 8.64
C GLY A 452 -17.20 -27.63 9.82
N HIS A 453 -16.54 -28.61 10.44
CA HIS A 453 -15.61 -28.38 11.54
C HIS A 453 -14.35 -27.66 11.06
N ASP A 454 -13.74 -28.18 9.99
CA ASP A 454 -12.50 -27.66 9.42
C ASP A 454 -12.72 -27.36 7.93
N LEU A 455 -12.45 -26.14 7.49
CA LEU A 455 -12.67 -25.75 6.11
C LEU A 455 -11.74 -24.62 5.65
N ILE A 456 -11.50 -24.59 4.34
CA ILE A 456 -10.85 -23.48 3.65
C ILE A 456 -11.71 -23.06 2.46
N LEU A 457 -12.21 -21.83 2.50
CA LEU A 457 -13.04 -21.24 1.46
C LEU A 457 -12.31 -20.12 0.74
N ASP A 458 -12.62 -19.97 -0.55
CA ASP A 458 -12.24 -18.82 -1.36
C ASP A 458 -13.49 -17.99 -1.66
N SER A 459 -13.41 -16.70 -1.35
CA SER A 459 -14.57 -15.83 -1.32
C SER A 459 -14.21 -14.38 -1.60
N GLU A 460 -15.23 -13.58 -1.90
CA GLU A 460 -15.12 -12.12 -2.00
C GLU A 460 -16.00 -11.47 -0.93
N ILE A 461 -15.48 -10.46 -0.22
CA ILE A 461 -16.30 -9.65 0.67
C ILE A 461 -16.77 -8.38 -0.04
N LEU A 462 -18.04 -8.05 0.13
CA LEU A 462 -18.66 -6.83 -0.38
C LEU A 462 -19.54 -6.22 0.71
N MET A 463 -19.82 -4.92 0.59
CA MET A 463 -20.94 -4.33 1.33
C MET A 463 -22.21 -4.48 0.50
N ILE A 464 -23.30 -4.92 1.12
CA ILE A 464 -24.63 -5.00 0.52
C ILE A 464 -25.55 -4.07 1.28
N ASP A 465 -26.40 -3.35 0.55
CA ASP A 465 -27.54 -2.66 1.15
C ASP A 465 -28.62 -3.69 1.51
N THR A 466 -28.94 -3.77 2.80
CA THR A 466 -29.89 -4.74 3.37
C THR A 466 -31.33 -4.54 2.91
N VAL A 467 -31.69 -3.35 2.43
CA VAL A 467 -33.04 -3.04 1.94
C VAL A 467 -33.21 -3.50 0.49
N THR A 468 -32.23 -3.19 -0.35
CA THR A 468 -32.30 -3.47 -1.79
C THR A 468 -31.66 -4.80 -2.19
N GLY A 469 -30.79 -5.36 -1.35
CA GLY A 469 -29.99 -6.55 -1.65
C GLY A 469 -28.85 -6.29 -2.65
N VAL A 470 -28.65 -5.04 -3.08
CA VAL A 470 -27.68 -4.69 -4.13
C VAL A 470 -26.28 -4.46 -3.51
N PRO A 471 -25.21 -5.00 -4.12
CA PRO A 471 -23.85 -4.70 -3.72
C PRO A 471 -23.50 -3.21 -3.90
N LEU A 472 -22.85 -2.63 -2.91
CA LEU A 472 -22.35 -1.26 -2.94
C LEU A 472 -21.00 -1.16 -3.67
N PRO A 473 -20.66 0.00 -4.25
CA PRO A 473 -19.41 0.20 -4.99
C PRO A 473 -18.14 -0.06 -4.17
N PHE A 474 -17.04 -0.35 -4.89
CA PHE A 474 -15.73 -0.59 -4.29
C PHE A 474 -15.26 0.59 -3.42
N GLY A 475 -14.65 0.27 -2.29
CA GLY A 475 -14.21 1.25 -1.28
C GLY A 475 -15.25 1.58 -0.20
N SER A 476 -16.51 1.13 -0.35
CA SER A 476 -17.54 1.17 0.71
C SER A 476 -17.12 0.41 1.98
N LEU A 477 -16.29 -0.64 1.83
CA LEU A 477 -15.69 -1.41 2.92
C LEU A 477 -14.69 -0.62 3.81
N GLY A 478 -14.39 0.63 3.47
CA GLY A 478 -13.54 1.49 4.29
C GLY A 478 -14.17 1.83 5.64
N LYS A 479 -13.39 1.78 6.73
CA LYS A 479 -13.87 2.01 8.10
C LYS A 479 -14.68 3.30 8.28
N HIS A 480 -14.32 4.37 7.57
CA HIS A 480 -15.02 5.66 7.62
C HIS A 480 -16.30 5.68 6.78
N LYS A 481 -16.35 4.90 5.70
CA LYS A 481 -17.50 4.83 4.79
C LYS A 481 -18.58 3.87 5.26
N LYS A 482 -18.25 2.86 6.09
CA LYS A 482 -19.26 1.97 6.69
C LYS A 482 -20.33 2.76 7.45
N ASN A 483 -19.94 3.85 8.12
CA ASN A 483 -20.87 4.69 8.88
C ASN A 483 -21.72 5.62 7.99
N GLU A 484 -21.39 5.78 6.71
CA GLU A 484 -22.18 6.57 5.74
C GLU A 484 -23.42 5.80 5.26
N TYR A 485 -23.41 4.47 5.34
CA TYR A 485 -24.51 3.60 4.90
C TYR A 485 -25.15 2.91 6.11
N ALA A 486 -26.21 3.52 6.66
CA ALA A 486 -26.90 2.99 7.85
C ALA A 486 -27.46 1.57 7.64
N ASN A 487 -27.91 1.25 6.42
CA ASN A 487 -28.53 -0.02 6.06
C ASN A 487 -27.56 -0.98 5.34
N ALA A 488 -26.24 -0.87 5.53
CA ALA A 488 -25.28 -1.72 4.85
C ALA A 488 -24.67 -2.79 5.77
N ASN A 489 -24.52 -3.99 5.22
CA ASN A 489 -23.87 -5.11 5.88
C ASN A 489 -22.77 -5.70 5.01
N VAL A 490 -21.71 -6.21 5.66
CA VAL A 490 -20.69 -6.97 4.95
C VAL A 490 -21.24 -8.36 4.65
N CYS A 491 -21.16 -8.76 3.39
CA CYS A 491 -21.58 -10.06 2.89
C CYS A 491 -20.37 -10.80 2.29
N LEU A 492 -20.35 -12.12 2.50
CA LEU A 492 -19.35 -13.04 2.00
C LEU A 492 -19.93 -13.81 0.82
N PHE A 493 -19.37 -13.61 -0.37
CA PHE A 493 -19.71 -14.36 -1.58
C PHE A 493 -18.73 -15.51 -1.74
N VAL A 494 -19.17 -16.72 -1.40
CA VAL A 494 -18.33 -17.93 -1.44
C VAL A 494 -18.35 -18.49 -2.87
N PHE A 495 -17.18 -18.54 -3.50
CA PHE A 495 -17.06 -19.03 -4.87
C PHE A 495 -16.22 -20.31 -5.01
N ASP A 496 -15.47 -20.73 -3.99
CA ASP A 496 -14.72 -21.99 -4.04
C ASP A 496 -14.47 -22.60 -2.66
N CYS A 497 -14.22 -23.92 -2.62
CA CYS A 497 -13.83 -24.68 -1.45
C CYS A 497 -12.57 -25.49 -1.76
N MET A 498 -11.54 -25.30 -0.94
CA MET A 498 -10.22 -25.93 -1.10
C MET A 498 -10.01 -27.10 -0.13
N TYR A 499 -10.71 -27.09 1.00
CA TYR A 499 -10.58 -28.10 2.05
C TYR A 499 -11.85 -28.19 2.86
N TYR A 500 -12.25 -29.41 3.23
CA TYR A 500 -13.43 -29.66 4.04
C TYR A 500 -13.24 -30.92 4.89
N ASN A 501 -13.38 -30.80 6.22
CA ASN A 501 -13.38 -31.89 7.22
C ASN A 501 -12.33 -32.99 7.00
N GLY A 502 -11.05 -32.64 7.00
CA GLY A 502 -9.97 -33.64 6.82
C GLY A 502 -9.53 -33.81 5.37
N GLN A 503 -10.36 -33.46 4.39
CA GLN A 503 -10.12 -33.75 2.98
C GLN A 503 -9.64 -32.51 2.20
N SER A 504 -8.49 -32.64 1.53
CA SER A 504 -8.03 -31.68 0.54
C SER A 504 -8.83 -31.84 -0.76
N LEU A 505 -9.41 -30.75 -1.24
CA LEU A 505 -10.18 -30.73 -2.48
C LEU A 505 -9.38 -30.12 -3.64
N LEU A 506 -8.12 -29.70 -3.45
CA LEU A 506 -7.36 -28.99 -4.49
C LEU A 506 -7.27 -29.74 -5.83
N ASN A 507 -7.04 -31.05 -5.76
CA ASN A 507 -6.89 -31.90 -6.95
C ASN A 507 -8.22 -32.32 -7.58
N MET A 508 -9.35 -31.99 -6.94
CA MET A 508 -10.67 -32.33 -7.47
C MET A 508 -11.13 -31.34 -8.54
N PRO A 509 -11.88 -31.79 -9.56
CA PRO A 509 -12.54 -30.92 -10.52
C PRO A 509 -13.39 -29.84 -9.87
N LEU A 510 -13.40 -28.62 -10.41
CA LEU A 510 -14.24 -27.52 -9.92
C LEU A 510 -15.71 -27.90 -9.73
N LYS A 511 -16.27 -28.74 -10.62
CA LYS A 511 -17.62 -29.28 -10.48
C LYS A 511 -17.85 -29.99 -9.14
N GLU A 512 -16.93 -30.85 -8.73
CA GLU A 512 -17.02 -31.59 -7.46
C GLU A 512 -16.91 -30.63 -6.27
N ARG A 513 -16.00 -29.67 -6.34
CA ARG A 513 -15.79 -28.66 -5.28
C ARG A 513 -17.02 -27.77 -5.09
N LYS A 514 -17.67 -27.39 -6.19
CA LYS A 514 -18.96 -26.68 -6.19
C LYS A 514 -20.11 -27.54 -5.65
N ASN A 515 -20.13 -28.83 -5.95
CA ASN A 515 -21.11 -29.76 -5.37
C ASN A 515 -20.94 -29.90 -3.86
N THR A 516 -19.70 -30.01 -3.37
CA THR A 516 -19.39 -30.02 -1.92
C THR A 516 -19.90 -28.75 -1.25
N LEU A 517 -19.69 -27.58 -1.87
CA LEU A 517 -20.26 -26.31 -1.37
C LEU A 517 -21.80 -26.35 -1.30
N ARG A 518 -22.48 -26.74 -2.38
CA ARG A 518 -23.95 -26.79 -2.43
C ARG A 518 -24.57 -27.76 -1.42
N GLN A 519 -23.90 -28.88 -1.15
CA GLN A 519 -24.38 -29.89 -0.21
C GLN A 519 -24.18 -29.49 1.25
N ASN A 520 -23.15 -28.70 1.56
CA ASN A 520 -22.72 -28.44 2.93
C ASN A 520 -22.91 -27.00 3.41
N MET A 521 -23.22 -26.06 2.51
CA MET A 521 -23.46 -24.65 2.84
C MET A 521 -24.94 -24.31 2.69
N THR A 522 -25.50 -23.67 3.71
CA THR A 522 -26.81 -23.02 3.68
C THR A 522 -26.61 -21.51 3.56
N GLU A 523 -27.28 -20.88 2.60
CA GLU A 523 -27.19 -19.42 2.44
C GLU A 523 -27.85 -18.68 3.60
N ILE A 524 -27.18 -17.63 4.06
CA ILE A 524 -27.70 -16.67 5.02
C ILE A 524 -27.84 -15.33 4.28
N PRO A 525 -29.08 -14.91 3.96
CA PRO A 525 -29.34 -13.71 3.19
C PRO A 525 -28.57 -12.49 3.72
N ASN A 526 -27.99 -11.70 2.80
CA ASN A 526 -27.18 -10.50 3.10
C ASN A 526 -25.95 -10.73 4.00
N ARG A 527 -25.54 -11.99 4.23
CA ARG A 527 -24.39 -12.35 5.08
C ARG A 527 -23.44 -13.33 4.42
N ILE A 528 -23.92 -14.52 4.05
CA ILE A 528 -23.10 -15.58 3.44
C ILE A 528 -23.92 -16.19 2.31
N VAL A 529 -23.48 -15.97 1.08
CA VAL A 529 -24.20 -16.39 -0.12
C VAL A 529 -23.23 -17.06 -1.09
N PHE A 530 -23.74 -17.90 -1.98
CA PHE A 530 -22.95 -18.40 -3.08
C PHE A 530 -22.67 -17.28 -4.09
N SER A 531 -21.55 -17.38 -4.79
CA SER A 531 -21.35 -16.59 -6.01
C SER A 531 -22.39 -16.98 -7.05
N GLU A 532 -23.08 -16.00 -7.62
CA GLU A 532 -23.96 -16.19 -8.77
C GLU A 532 -23.17 -16.75 -9.95
N MET A 533 -23.65 -17.88 -10.47
CA MET A 533 -22.95 -18.65 -11.49
C MET A 533 -23.91 -19.27 -12.49
N GLU A 534 -23.50 -19.33 -13.75
CA GLU A 534 -24.19 -20.05 -14.81
C GLU A 534 -23.23 -21.03 -15.50
N GLU A 535 -23.72 -22.22 -15.83
CA GLU A 535 -22.98 -23.19 -16.64
C GLU A 535 -23.18 -22.88 -18.14
N ILE A 536 -22.06 -22.78 -18.86
CA ILE A 536 -22.03 -22.36 -20.26
C ILE A 536 -21.19 -23.33 -21.08
N HIS A 537 -21.78 -23.79 -22.19
CA HIS A 537 -21.17 -24.70 -23.16
C HIS A 537 -21.08 -24.10 -24.57
N ASN A 538 -21.71 -22.95 -24.81
CA ASN A 538 -21.84 -22.30 -26.11
C ASN A 538 -21.44 -20.83 -26.05
N THR A 539 -20.84 -20.34 -27.14
CA THR A 539 -20.35 -18.96 -27.27
C THR A 539 -21.49 -17.94 -27.17
N GLU A 540 -22.64 -18.23 -27.78
CA GLU A 540 -23.78 -17.30 -27.82
C GLU A 540 -24.30 -16.97 -26.41
N LYS A 541 -24.47 -17.98 -25.56
CA LYS A 541 -24.90 -17.78 -24.17
C LYS A 541 -23.88 -17.00 -23.35
N LEU A 542 -22.59 -17.20 -23.64
CA LEU A 542 -21.52 -16.42 -23.01
C LEU A 542 -21.63 -14.93 -23.36
N GLU A 543 -21.86 -14.61 -24.64
CA GLU A 543 -22.03 -13.23 -25.11
C GLU A 543 -23.30 -12.59 -24.55
N ASP A 544 -24.40 -13.35 -24.45
CA ASP A 544 -25.64 -12.88 -23.84
C ASP A 544 -25.43 -12.58 -22.35
N MET A 545 -24.71 -13.44 -21.62
CA MET A 545 -24.37 -13.22 -20.22
C MET A 545 -23.43 -12.03 -20.03
N MET A 546 -22.40 -11.89 -20.87
CA MET A 546 -21.52 -10.71 -20.86
C MET A 546 -22.33 -9.43 -21.07
N THR A 547 -23.24 -9.43 -22.04
CA THR A 547 -24.10 -8.29 -22.32
C THR A 547 -24.99 -7.96 -21.12
N LYS A 548 -25.63 -8.95 -20.50
CA LYS A 548 -26.45 -8.78 -19.28
C LYS A 548 -25.65 -8.15 -18.14
N VAL A 549 -24.45 -8.68 -17.85
CA VAL A 549 -23.59 -8.21 -16.77
C VAL A 549 -23.13 -6.77 -17.00
N PHE A 550 -22.74 -6.42 -18.22
CA PHE A 550 -22.32 -5.05 -18.54
C PHE A 550 -23.49 -4.05 -18.51
N ARG A 551 -24.70 -4.45 -18.93
CA ARG A 551 -25.90 -3.61 -18.82
C ARG A 551 -26.27 -3.31 -17.36
N GLN A 552 -26.00 -4.23 -16.45
CA GLN A 552 -26.19 -4.03 -15.01
C GLN A 552 -25.08 -3.20 -14.36
N GLY A 553 -24.08 -2.74 -15.13
CA GLY A 553 -22.95 -1.96 -14.61
C GLY A 553 -21.99 -2.75 -13.71
N LEU A 554 -22.03 -4.09 -13.77
CA LEU A 554 -21.14 -4.96 -13.02
C LEU A 554 -19.75 -5.01 -13.67
N GLU A 555 -18.72 -5.33 -12.88
CA GLU A 555 -17.32 -5.23 -13.34
C GLU A 555 -16.98 -6.17 -14.51
N GLY A 556 -17.65 -7.32 -14.58
CA GLY A 556 -17.47 -8.32 -15.63
C GLY A 556 -17.71 -9.75 -15.14
N LEU A 557 -17.01 -10.71 -15.76
CA LEU A 557 -17.17 -12.13 -15.49
C LEU A 557 -15.83 -12.79 -15.12
N VAL A 558 -15.90 -13.85 -14.32
CA VAL A 558 -14.82 -14.81 -14.11
C VAL A 558 -15.25 -16.16 -14.68
N LEU A 559 -14.53 -16.65 -15.69
CA LEU A 559 -14.81 -17.92 -16.34
C LEU A 559 -13.82 -18.97 -15.83
N LYS A 560 -14.36 -20.14 -15.49
CA LYS A 560 -13.60 -21.25 -14.91
C LYS A 560 -13.96 -22.55 -15.63
N ASP A 561 -12.97 -23.30 -16.10
CA ASP A 561 -13.24 -24.62 -16.72
C ASP A 561 -13.83 -25.58 -15.68
N ILE A 562 -14.89 -26.31 -16.08
CA ILE A 562 -15.67 -27.18 -15.19
C ILE A 562 -14.81 -28.29 -14.58
N MET A 563 -13.82 -28.79 -15.32
CA MET A 563 -12.96 -29.90 -14.93
C MET A 563 -11.62 -29.44 -14.34
N SER A 564 -11.39 -28.13 -14.24
CA SER A 564 -10.11 -27.62 -13.72
C SER A 564 -9.92 -27.91 -12.22
N PRO A 565 -8.74 -28.40 -11.80
CA PRO A 565 -8.35 -28.44 -10.39
C PRO A 565 -8.07 -27.03 -9.86
N TYR A 566 -7.96 -26.90 -8.54
CA TYR A 566 -7.46 -25.66 -7.93
C TYR A 566 -5.93 -25.67 -7.93
N GLU A 567 -5.33 -24.73 -8.67
CA GLU A 567 -3.88 -24.63 -8.75
C GLU A 567 -3.39 -23.34 -8.07
N PRO A 568 -2.85 -23.44 -6.84
CA PRO A 568 -2.44 -22.28 -6.07
C PRO A 568 -1.44 -21.39 -6.83
N GLY A 569 -1.77 -20.11 -6.98
CA GLY A 569 -0.92 -19.11 -7.63
C GLY A 569 -0.81 -19.19 -9.15
N LYS A 570 -1.40 -20.19 -9.83
CA LYS A 570 -1.45 -20.27 -11.30
C LYS A 570 -2.57 -19.40 -11.86
N ARG A 571 -2.46 -19.02 -13.14
CA ARG A 571 -3.36 -18.07 -13.84
C ARG A 571 -4.30 -18.75 -14.85
N HIS A 572 -4.97 -19.83 -14.45
CA HIS A 572 -5.78 -20.64 -15.37
C HIS A 572 -7.24 -20.21 -15.48
N TRP A 573 -7.78 -19.47 -14.50
CA TRP A 573 -9.09 -18.83 -14.67
C TRP A 573 -8.99 -17.70 -15.70
N LEU A 574 -10.14 -17.30 -16.22
CA LEU A 574 -10.26 -16.20 -17.15
C LEU A 574 -11.07 -15.09 -16.52
N LYS A 575 -10.68 -13.84 -16.76
CA LYS A 575 -11.49 -12.67 -16.42
C LYS A 575 -11.85 -11.94 -17.71
N VAL A 576 -13.13 -11.65 -17.85
CA VAL A 576 -13.68 -10.85 -18.95
C VAL A 576 -14.13 -9.53 -18.36
N LYS A 577 -13.71 -8.44 -18.99
CA LYS A 577 -14.12 -7.09 -18.65
C LYS A 577 -14.35 -6.30 -19.92
N LYS A 578 -15.18 -5.26 -19.82
CA LYS A 578 -15.49 -4.36 -20.95
C LYS A 578 -14.21 -3.80 -21.59
N ASP A 579 -13.21 -3.45 -20.78
CA ASP A 579 -11.94 -2.85 -21.24
C ASP A 579 -11.00 -3.81 -21.98
N TYR A 580 -11.24 -5.13 -21.94
CA TYR A 580 -10.37 -6.12 -22.60
C TYR A 580 -10.91 -6.59 -23.95
N LEU A 581 -12.19 -6.38 -24.21
CA LEU A 581 -12.85 -6.87 -25.41
C LEU A 581 -12.46 -6.04 -26.63
N PHE A 582 -12.27 -6.72 -27.77
CA PHE A 582 -11.97 -6.11 -29.07
C PHE A 582 -10.79 -5.14 -29.06
N GLY A 583 -9.72 -5.48 -28.34
CA GLY A 583 -8.51 -4.63 -28.29
C GLY A 583 -8.69 -3.32 -27.52
N GLY A 584 -9.71 -3.22 -26.66
CA GLY A 584 -10.00 -2.01 -25.89
C GLY A 584 -10.95 -1.04 -26.60
N ALA A 585 -11.49 -1.41 -27.77
CA ALA A 585 -12.44 -0.59 -28.52
C ALA A 585 -13.74 -0.27 -27.75
N MET A 586 -14.05 -1.05 -26.70
CA MET A 586 -15.20 -0.84 -25.83
C MET A 586 -14.87 -0.11 -24.52
N ALA A 587 -13.60 0.23 -24.29
CA ALA A 587 -13.20 0.96 -23.11
C ALA A 587 -13.47 2.47 -23.27
N ASP A 588 -13.80 3.14 -22.18
CA ASP A 588 -13.80 4.60 -22.20
C ASP A 588 -12.35 5.09 -22.32
N THR A 589 -12.06 5.79 -23.41
CA THR A 589 -10.75 6.38 -23.68
C THR A 589 -10.83 7.90 -23.63
N ALA A 590 -9.73 8.53 -23.25
CA ALA A 590 -9.56 9.97 -23.30
C ALA A 590 -8.19 10.29 -23.90
N ASP A 591 -8.16 11.20 -24.86
CA ASP A 591 -6.93 11.68 -25.47
C ASP A 591 -6.43 12.86 -24.63
N LEU A 592 -5.37 12.64 -23.84
CA LEU A 592 -4.89 13.59 -22.84
C LEU A 592 -3.48 14.08 -23.15
N VAL A 593 -3.20 15.33 -22.76
CA VAL A 593 -1.89 15.97 -22.96
C VAL A 593 -0.97 15.66 -21.77
N VAL A 594 0.32 15.43 -22.06
CA VAL A 594 1.35 15.29 -21.02
C VAL A 594 1.67 16.67 -20.42
N LEU A 595 1.39 16.87 -19.14
CA LEU A 595 1.60 18.15 -18.44
C LEU A 595 2.80 18.14 -17.49
N GLY A 596 3.24 16.96 -17.05
CA GLY A 596 4.34 16.84 -16.12
C GLY A 596 4.77 15.39 -15.89
N ALA A 597 5.81 15.17 -15.09
CA ALA A 597 6.33 13.84 -14.79
C ALA A 597 6.95 13.70 -13.39
N TRP A 598 7.06 12.46 -12.92
CA TRP A 598 7.83 12.08 -11.73
C TRP A 598 8.93 11.10 -12.11
N TYR A 599 10.00 11.12 -11.32
CA TYR A 599 11.01 10.08 -11.36
C TYR A 599 10.40 8.72 -11.04
N GLY A 600 10.88 7.69 -11.73
CA GLY A 600 10.59 6.31 -11.39
C GLY A 600 11.29 5.84 -10.12
N THR A 601 11.02 4.60 -9.78
CA THR A 601 11.68 3.90 -8.68
C THR A 601 12.24 2.59 -9.19
N GLY A 602 13.22 2.01 -8.48
CA GLY A 602 13.82 0.75 -8.92
C GLY A 602 14.67 0.93 -10.17
N GLN A 603 14.43 0.08 -11.18
CA GLN A 603 15.13 0.15 -12.48
C GLN A 603 14.82 1.42 -13.28
N LYS A 604 13.63 2.01 -13.06
CA LYS A 604 13.21 3.25 -13.72
C LYS A 604 13.59 4.50 -12.93
N GLY A 605 14.39 4.35 -11.87
CA GLY A 605 14.97 5.46 -11.14
C GLY A 605 15.86 6.32 -12.03
N GLY A 606 15.88 7.62 -11.79
CA GLY A 606 16.59 8.59 -12.63
C GLY A 606 15.90 8.93 -13.96
N MET A 607 14.83 8.22 -14.33
CA MET A 607 14.04 8.50 -15.54
C MET A 607 12.64 9.02 -15.21
N MET A 608 12.10 9.89 -16.05
CA MET A 608 10.68 10.26 -16.06
C MET A 608 9.86 9.03 -16.45
N SER A 609 9.14 8.44 -15.49
CA SER A 609 8.40 7.18 -15.74
C SER A 609 6.93 7.21 -15.35
N VAL A 610 6.53 8.21 -14.56
CA VAL A 610 5.15 8.47 -14.22
C VAL A 610 4.79 9.83 -14.79
N PHE A 611 3.73 9.91 -15.57
CA PHE A 611 3.33 11.12 -16.28
C PHE A 611 2.01 11.66 -15.72
N LEU A 612 1.93 12.98 -15.63
CA LEU A 612 0.73 13.73 -15.28
C LEU A 612 -0.02 14.07 -16.56
N MET A 613 -1.18 13.46 -16.73
CA MET A 613 -2.04 13.68 -17.89
C MET A 613 -3.13 14.68 -17.55
N GLY A 614 -3.47 15.54 -18.51
CA GLY A 614 -4.52 16.53 -18.34
C GLY A 614 -5.22 16.95 -19.62
N CYS A 615 -6.24 17.79 -19.44
CA CYS A 615 -7.10 18.33 -20.49
C CYS A 615 -7.11 19.86 -20.40
N TYR A 616 -7.50 20.51 -21.49
CA TYR A 616 -7.65 21.97 -21.54
C TYR A 616 -9.06 22.39 -21.10
N ASP A 617 -9.15 23.40 -20.22
CA ASP A 617 -10.39 24.07 -19.84
C ASP A 617 -10.53 25.34 -20.70
N GLU A 618 -11.38 25.29 -21.72
CA GLU A 618 -11.61 26.39 -22.65
C GLU A 618 -12.20 27.63 -21.96
N ASN A 619 -13.02 27.44 -20.93
CA ASN A 619 -13.69 28.52 -20.21
C ASN A 619 -12.70 29.30 -19.34
N ARG A 620 -11.84 28.58 -18.61
CA ARG A 620 -10.86 29.19 -17.70
C ARG A 620 -9.49 29.42 -18.35
N LYS A 621 -9.29 28.98 -19.59
CA LYS A 621 -8.04 29.05 -20.35
C LYS A 621 -6.84 28.50 -19.56
N ASN A 622 -7.04 27.37 -18.89
CA ASN A 622 -5.99 26.70 -18.10
C ASN A 622 -5.99 25.19 -18.33
N TRP A 623 -4.91 24.55 -17.89
CA TRP A 623 -4.74 23.10 -17.97
C TRP A 623 -5.17 22.45 -16.66
N CYS A 624 -6.07 21.48 -16.77
CA CYS A 624 -6.58 20.71 -15.65
C CYS A 624 -5.99 19.30 -15.63
N THR A 625 -5.65 18.83 -14.44
CA THR A 625 -5.12 17.48 -14.22
C THR A 625 -6.27 16.47 -14.20
N VAL A 626 -6.05 15.32 -14.84
CA VAL A 626 -7.05 14.24 -14.95
C VAL A 626 -6.53 12.95 -14.30
N THR A 627 -5.31 12.52 -14.60
CA THR A 627 -4.78 11.27 -14.03
C THR A 627 -3.25 11.20 -14.02
N LYS A 628 -2.71 10.29 -13.21
CA LYS A 628 -1.30 9.89 -13.26
C LYS A 628 -1.18 8.52 -13.93
N VAL A 629 -0.32 8.39 -14.93
CA VAL A 629 -0.11 7.13 -15.66
C VAL A 629 1.35 6.68 -15.56
N HIS A 630 1.57 5.39 -15.39
CA HIS A 630 2.91 4.79 -15.28
C HIS A 630 3.07 3.48 -16.07
N THR A 631 2.01 3.02 -16.74
CA THR A 631 1.97 1.77 -17.49
C THR A 631 1.48 2.02 -18.91
N GLY A 632 1.98 1.26 -19.88
CA GLY A 632 1.57 1.33 -21.29
C GLY A 632 2.78 1.38 -22.23
N HIS A 633 3.82 2.11 -21.84
CA HIS A 633 5.07 2.17 -22.58
C HIS A 633 6.00 1.00 -22.28
N ASP A 634 6.63 0.47 -23.32
CA ASP A 634 7.81 -0.39 -23.19
C ASP A 634 9.05 0.42 -22.80
N ASP A 635 10.14 -0.27 -22.46
CA ASP A 635 11.35 0.38 -21.96
C ASP A 635 12.09 1.16 -23.05
N SER A 636 12.01 0.74 -24.32
CA SER A 636 12.57 1.49 -25.46
C SER A 636 11.87 2.83 -25.67
N THR A 637 10.54 2.84 -25.63
CA THR A 637 9.71 4.03 -25.75
C THR A 637 9.98 4.96 -24.58
N LEU A 638 10.08 4.41 -23.36
CA LEU A 638 10.37 5.22 -22.18
C LEU A 638 11.73 5.92 -22.25
N ALA A 639 12.75 5.24 -22.80
CA ALA A 639 14.08 5.82 -23.03
C ALA A 639 14.04 6.93 -24.09
N LYS A 640 13.26 6.76 -25.17
CA LYS A 640 13.03 7.78 -26.20
C LYS A 640 12.33 9.02 -25.62
N LEU A 641 11.30 8.83 -24.79
CA LEU A 641 10.55 9.92 -24.14
C LEU A 641 11.41 10.81 -23.23
N GLN A 642 12.53 10.31 -22.69
CA GLN A 642 13.45 11.15 -21.90
C GLN A 642 14.06 12.29 -22.72
N LYS A 643 14.17 12.12 -24.04
CA LYS A 643 14.76 13.10 -24.96
C LYS A 643 13.71 13.95 -25.66
N GLU A 644 12.54 13.38 -25.93
CA GLU A 644 11.47 14.05 -26.72
C GLU A 644 10.61 15.00 -25.88
N LEU A 645 10.43 14.72 -24.59
CA LEU A 645 9.60 15.54 -23.71
C LEU A 645 10.38 16.76 -23.21
N ASP A 646 10.00 17.95 -23.65
CA ASP A 646 10.57 19.20 -23.19
C ASP A 646 9.99 19.63 -21.84
N MET A 647 10.69 19.27 -20.77
CA MET A 647 10.25 19.40 -19.39
C MET A 647 11.23 20.25 -18.56
N GLU A 648 10.69 21.02 -17.62
CA GLU A 648 11.44 21.78 -16.62
C GLU A 648 11.31 21.13 -15.24
N LYS A 649 12.44 20.98 -14.54
CA LYS A 649 12.47 20.36 -13.21
C LYS A 649 12.05 21.38 -12.15
N ILE A 650 10.98 21.08 -11.44
CA ILE A 650 10.47 21.89 -10.32
C ILE A 650 10.57 21.19 -8.96
N SER A 651 10.97 19.91 -8.93
CA SER A 651 11.23 19.14 -7.71
C SER A 651 10.09 19.14 -6.67
N LYS A 652 8.84 19.19 -7.13
CA LYS A 652 7.62 19.27 -6.30
C LYS A 652 7.48 20.58 -5.50
N ASP A 653 8.19 21.63 -5.87
CA ASP A 653 8.06 22.94 -5.26
C ASP A 653 6.74 23.61 -5.71
N PRO A 654 5.82 23.93 -4.78
CA PRO A 654 4.58 24.64 -5.12
C PRO A 654 4.79 26.04 -5.69
N SER A 655 5.90 26.71 -5.38
CA SER A 655 6.19 28.08 -5.85
C SER A 655 6.61 28.13 -7.31
N LEU A 656 7.10 27.02 -7.85
CA LEU A 656 7.56 26.88 -9.23
C LEU A 656 6.48 26.30 -10.15
N VAL A 657 5.26 26.09 -9.66
CA VAL A 657 4.15 25.59 -10.49
C VAL A 657 3.70 26.72 -11.44
N PRO A 658 3.70 26.48 -12.76
CA PRO A 658 3.26 27.51 -13.70
C PRO A 658 1.79 27.88 -13.54
N VAL A 659 1.46 29.16 -13.76
CA VAL A 659 0.10 29.71 -13.62
C VAL A 659 -0.91 29.00 -14.54
N TRP A 660 -0.46 28.49 -15.68
CA TRP A 660 -1.31 27.76 -16.62
C TRP A 660 -1.71 26.37 -16.12
N LEU A 661 -1.02 25.80 -15.13
CA LEU A 661 -1.28 24.46 -14.60
C LEU A 661 -2.09 24.53 -13.31
N LYS A 662 -3.37 24.13 -13.37
CA LYS A 662 -4.21 23.97 -12.19
C LYS A 662 -4.00 22.58 -11.61
N CYS A 663 -3.24 22.45 -10.51
CA CYS A 663 -3.05 21.17 -9.82
C CYS A 663 -3.23 21.29 -8.30
N THR A 664 -3.59 20.19 -7.63
CA THR A 664 -3.61 20.14 -6.16
C THR A 664 -2.20 19.89 -5.62
N LYS A 665 -1.94 20.24 -4.35
CA LYS A 665 -0.62 20.07 -3.71
C LYS A 665 -0.06 18.64 -3.79
N THR A 666 -0.93 17.63 -3.85
CA THR A 666 -0.54 16.22 -3.97
C THR A 666 -0.17 15.78 -5.40
N MET A 667 -0.57 16.58 -6.38
CA MET A 667 -0.37 16.33 -7.81
C MET A 667 0.77 17.15 -8.40
N ILE A 668 1.52 17.90 -7.57
CA ILE A 668 2.70 18.64 -8.05
C ILE A 668 3.77 17.63 -8.49
N PRO A 669 4.23 17.71 -9.76
CA PRO A 669 5.20 16.79 -10.33
C PRO A 669 6.66 17.15 -9.98
N ASP A 670 7.59 16.25 -10.27
CA ASP A 670 9.03 16.58 -10.23
C ASP A 670 9.40 17.46 -11.45
N PHE A 671 8.68 17.29 -12.55
CA PHE A 671 8.86 17.99 -13.82
C PHE A 671 7.55 18.53 -14.37
N VAL A 672 7.56 19.70 -14.99
CA VAL A 672 6.41 20.29 -15.69
C VAL A 672 6.80 20.59 -17.13
N ALA A 673 5.87 20.43 -18.08
CA ALA A 673 6.10 20.79 -19.47
C ALA A 673 6.49 22.27 -19.60
N LYS A 674 7.50 22.61 -20.42
CA LYS A 674 7.81 24.03 -20.67
C LYS A 674 6.69 24.74 -21.41
N ASP A 675 6.19 24.09 -22.46
CA ASP A 675 5.02 24.51 -23.21
C ASP A 675 4.07 23.32 -23.37
N PRO A 676 2.92 23.29 -22.66
CA PRO A 676 1.96 22.19 -22.76
C PRO A 676 1.36 22.05 -24.17
N LYS A 677 1.38 23.11 -24.99
CA LYS A 677 0.85 23.05 -26.36
C LYS A 677 1.75 22.29 -27.34
N LYS A 678 3.03 22.11 -26.99
CA LYS A 678 4.00 21.34 -27.79
C LYS A 678 4.18 19.90 -27.29
N GLN A 679 3.45 19.52 -26.24
CA GLN A 679 3.55 18.19 -25.67
C GLN A 679 2.72 17.18 -26.47
N PRO A 680 3.11 15.91 -26.48
CA PRO A 680 2.37 14.87 -27.18
C PRO A 680 1.02 14.61 -26.50
N VAL A 681 0.05 14.17 -27.31
CA VAL A 681 -1.25 13.67 -26.86
C VAL A 681 -1.18 12.16 -26.78
N TRP A 682 -1.60 11.59 -25.65
CA TRP A 682 -1.66 10.14 -25.46
C TRP A 682 -3.09 9.68 -25.24
N GLU A 683 -3.43 8.58 -25.88
CA GLU A 683 -4.69 7.89 -25.66
C GLU A 683 -4.60 7.10 -24.34
N ILE A 684 -5.38 7.54 -23.36
CA ILE A 684 -5.44 6.93 -22.03
C ILE A 684 -6.71 6.10 -21.93
N THR A 685 -6.53 4.81 -21.64
CA THR A 685 -7.62 3.87 -21.38
C THR A 685 -7.67 3.54 -19.89
N GLY A 686 -8.88 3.48 -19.34
CA GLY A 686 -9.14 3.08 -17.96
C GLY A 686 -10.20 2.00 -17.84
N ALA A 687 -10.39 1.51 -16.62
CA ALA A 687 -11.51 0.64 -16.30
C ALA A 687 -12.83 1.41 -16.21
N GLU A 688 -12.79 2.62 -15.66
CA GLU A 688 -13.94 3.52 -15.51
C GLU A 688 -13.44 4.95 -15.25
N LEU A 689 -14.32 5.93 -15.47
CA LEU A 689 -14.15 7.30 -15.01
C LEU A 689 -14.76 7.46 -13.61
N THR A 690 -13.99 8.04 -12.70
CA THR A 690 -14.36 8.25 -11.29
C THR A 690 -14.34 9.73 -10.95
N LYS A 691 -15.04 10.13 -9.88
CA LYS A 691 -15.06 11.52 -9.41
C LYS A 691 -14.49 11.64 -8.00
N ASN A 692 -13.40 12.38 -7.84
CA ASN A 692 -12.69 12.64 -6.59
C ASN A 692 -11.94 13.99 -6.64
N ASN A 693 -11.89 14.71 -5.51
CA ASN A 693 -11.33 16.07 -5.44
C ASN A 693 -9.79 16.16 -5.53
N VAL A 694 -9.12 15.11 -5.97
CA VAL A 694 -7.65 15.06 -6.11
C VAL A 694 -7.21 15.72 -7.42
N HIS A 695 -7.97 15.46 -8.48
CA HIS A 695 -7.75 15.99 -9.82
C HIS A 695 -8.62 17.22 -10.07
N THR A 696 -8.15 18.11 -10.93
CA THR A 696 -8.71 19.47 -11.09
C THR A 696 -9.65 19.61 -12.27
N ALA A 697 -9.75 18.60 -13.12
CA ALA A 697 -10.75 18.46 -14.18
C ALA A 697 -12.13 18.12 -13.59
N ASP A 698 -12.68 19.02 -12.78
CA ASP A 698 -13.91 18.86 -11.99
C ASP A 698 -13.96 17.59 -11.14
N GLY A 699 -12.78 17.15 -10.70
CA GLY A 699 -12.59 15.93 -9.94
C GLY A 699 -12.71 14.65 -10.76
N ILE A 700 -12.86 14.70 -12.09
CA ILE A 700 -12.91 13.51 -12.93
C ILE A 700 -11.50 12.90 -13.04
N SER A 701 -11.39 11.59 -12.86
CA SER A 701 -10.16 10.84 -12.98
C SER A 701 -10.37 9.43 -13.54
N VAL A 702 -9.36 8.92 -14.23
CA VAL A 702 -9.38 7.59 -14.84
C VAL A 702 -8.90 6.53 -13.85
N ARG A 703 -9.70 5.49 -13.58
CA ARG A 703 -9.31 4.35 -12.73
C ARG A 703 -8.47 3.35 -13.53
N PHE A 704 -7.33 2.95 -12.97
CA PHE A 704 -6.34 2.07 -13.61
C PHE A 704 -5.90 2.55 -15.00
N PRO A 705 -5.42 3.80 -15.12
CA PRO A 705 -5.05 4.39 -16.39
C PRO A 705 -3.87 3.65 -17.02
N ARG A 706 -3.93 3.47 -18.33
CA ARG A 706 -2.85 2.90 -19.14
C ARG A 706 -2.71 3.74 -20.41
N VAL A 707 -1.49 3.93 -20.86
CA VAL A 707 -1.26 4.48 -22.20
C VAL A 707 -1.49 3.36 -23.20
N THR A 708 -2.44 3.56 -24.11
CA THR A 708 -2.75 2.60 -25.17
C THR A 708 -1.96 2.94 -26.43
N ARG A 709 -1.89 4.23 -26.76
CA ARG A 709 -1.19 4.73 -27.95
C ARG A 709 -0.72 6.17 -27.75
N ILE A 710 0.40 6.51 -28.40
CA ILE A 710 0.84 7.89 -28.61
C ILE A 710 0.16 8.40 -29.89
N ARG A 711 -0.57 9.52 -29.81
CA ARG A 711 -1.40 10.06 -30.90
C ARG A 711 -0.62 11.11 -31.67
N ASP A 712 0.23 10.66 -32.60
CA ASP A 712 0.97 11.55 -33.51
C ASP A 712 0.04 12.30 -34.49
N ASP A 713 -1.21 11.82 -34.63
CA ASP A 713 -2.28 12.41 -35.43
C ASP A 713 -3.03 13.56 -34.72
N LYS A 714 -2.77 13.78 -33.43
CA LYS A 714 -3.45 14.79 -32.62
C LYS A 714 -2.48 15.79 -32.00
N ASP A 715 -2.96 17.00 -31.87
CA ASP A 715 -2.31 18.08 -31.14
C ASP A 715 -3.12 18.46 -29.89
N TRP A 716 -2.58 19.40 -29.11
CA TRP A 716 -3.20 19.86 -27.86
C TRP A 716 -4.63 20.42 -28.05
N ALA A 717 -4.98 20.92 -29.25
CA ALA A 717 -6.28 21.50 -29.56
C ALA A 717 -7.34 20.45 -29.93
N SER A 718 -6.91 19.32 -30.50
CA SER A 718 -7.76 18.16 -30.84
C SER A 718 -7.78 17.07 -29.75
N ALA A 719 -7.05 17.30 -28.66
CA ALA A 719 -7.12 16.50 -27.43
C ALA A 719 -8.46 16.71 -26.71
N THR A 720 -8.84 15.74 -25.87
CA THR A 720 -10.11 15.79 -25.14
C THR A 720 -10.16 17.02 -24.23
N SER A 721 -11.19 17.85 -24.40
CA SER A 721 -11.42 19.05 -23.59
C SER A 721 -12.12 18.71 -22.25
N LEU A 722 -12.17 19.67 -21.32
CA LEU A 722 -12.88 19.46 -20.05
C LEU A 722 -14.38 19.18 -20.25
N SER A 723 -15.03 19.87 -21.19
CA SER A 723 -16.46 19.69 -21.50
C SER A 723 -16.73 18.33 -22.13
N GLU A 724 -15.88 17.89 -23.06
CA GLU A 724 -15.95 16.55 -23.63
C GLU A 724 -15.73 15.47 -22.56
N LEU A 725 -14.75 15.66 -21.67
CA LEU A 725 -14.50 14.72 -20.58
C LEU A 725 -15.71 14.59 -19.63
N GLN A 726 -16.41 15.69 -19.35
CA GLN A 726 -17.67 15.68 -18.60
C GLN A 726 -18.78 14.91 -19.34
N GLU A 727 -18.86 15.07 -20.66
CA GLU A 727 -19.84 14.36 -21.48
C GLU A 727 -19.55 12.84 -21.52
N ILE A 728 -18.29 12.45 -21.70
CA ILE A 728 -17.85 11.04 -21.64
C ILE A 728 -18.20 10.47 -20.25
N TYR A 729 -17.91 11.21 -19.17
CA TYR A 729 -18.28 10.78 -17.82
C TYR A 729 -19.79 10.58 -17.65
N ARG A 730 -20.62 11.48 -18.19
CA ARG A 730 -22.09 11.34 -18.14
C ARG A 730 -22.56 10.13 -18.93
N LYS A 731 -22.11 9.99 -20.18
CA LYS A 731 -22.47 8.86 -21.06
C LYS A 731 -22.00 7.53 -20.48
N SER A 732 -20.82 7.48 -19.84
CA SER A 732 -20.31 6.24 -19.22
C SER A 732 -21.25 5.69 -18.14
N LYS A 733 -22.03 6.56 -17.46
CA LYS A 733 -23.08 6.14 -16.52
C LYS A 733 -24.39 5.76 -17.20
N ASP A 734 -24.71 6.40 -18.31
CA ASP A 734 -26.00 6.23 -19.00
C ASP A 734 -26.01 5.06 -19.99
N THR A 735 -24.85 4.57 -20.47
CA THR A 735 -24.74 3.56 -21.52
C THR A 735 -25.12 2.16 -21.02
N SER A 736 -26.43 1.96 -20.87
CA SER A 736 -27.13 0.73 -20.47
C SER A 736 -27.59 -0.09 -21.68
N ASN A 737 -27.35 0.39 -22.91
CA ASN A 737 -27.85 -0.21 -24.15
C ASN A 737 -26.70 -0.54 -25.10
N PHE A 738 -26.16 -1.74 -24.95
CA PHE A 738 -25.17 -2.31 -25.86
C PHE A 738 -25.49 -3.78 -26.16
N THR A 739 -25.16 -4.24 -27.36
CA THR A 739 -25.23 -5.65 -27.77
C THR A 739 -23.89 -6.04 -28.39
N LEU A 740 -23.20 -7.03 -27.83
CA LEU A 740 -21.87 -7.49 -28.31
C LEU A 740 -21.86 -7.91 -29.80
N ARG A 741 -23.04 -8.24 -30.34
CA ARG A 741 -23.23 -8.65 -31.74
C ARG A 741 -23.01 -7.51 -32.74
N ASP A 742 -23.20 -6.25 -32.35
CA ASP A 742 -23.09 -5.10 -33.25
C ASP A 742 -21.64 -4.66 -33.53
N VAL A 743 -20.66 -5.16 -32.76
CA VAL A 743 -19.24 -4.75 -32.82
C VAL A 743 -18.32 -5.88 -33.33
N SER A 744 -18.89 -7.03 -33.67
CA SER A 744 -18.15 -8.06 -34.38
C SER A 744 -17.87 -7.57 -35.81
N PRO A 745 -16.60 -7.43 -36.24
CA PRO A 745 -16.33 -7.14 -37.63
C PRO A 745 -16.91 -8.28 -38.46
N SER A 746 -17.83 -7.96 -39.37
CA SER A 746 -18.33 -8.88 -40.37
C SER A 746 -17.15 -9.45 -41.15
N ILE A 747 -16.82 -10.72 -40.91
CA ILE A 747 -15.92 -11.49 -41.76
C ILE A 747 -16.71 -11.87 -43.02
N GLN A 748 -17.09 -10.87 -43.81
CA GLN A 748 -17.63 -11.02 -45.16
C GLN A 748 -17.29 -9.75 -45.94
N ASP A 749 -16.03 -9.65 -46.38
CA ASP A 749 -15.67 -9.19 -47.73
C ASP A 749 -14.15 -9.17 -47.87
N SER A 750 -13.60 -10.32 -48.23
CA SER A 750 -12.28 -10.40 -48.86
C SER A 750 -12.50 -10.53 -50.38
N PRO A 751 -11.92 -9.67 -51.23
CA PRO A 751 -11.99 -9.86 -52.67
C PRO A 751 -11.29 -11.17 -53.03
N LYS A 752 -12.00 -12.05 -53.74
CA LYS A 752 -11.49 -13.31 -54.27
C LYS A 752 -10.22 -13.06 -55.08
N LYS A 753 -9.06 -13.43 -54.52
CA LYS A 753 -7.82 -13.59 -55.30
C LYS A 753 -7.96 -14.86 -56.15
N THR A 754 -8.15 -14.66 -57.45
CA THR A 754 -8.02 -15.67 -58.50
C THR A 754 -6.62 -16.29 -58.42
N ARG A 755 -6.53 -17.62 -58.26
CA ARG A 755 -5.28 -18.38 -58.38
C ARG A 755 -4.89 -18.48 -59.86
N PRO A 756 -3.60 -18.31 -60.24
CA PRO A 756 -3.16 -18.68 -61.57
C PRO A 756 -3.06 -20.21 -61.69
N HIS A 757 -3.57 -20.74 -62.80
CA HIS A 757 -3.46 -22.14 -63.18
C HIS A 757 -1.99 -22.52 -63.44
N LEU A 758 -1.49 -23.53 -62.74
CA LEU A 758 -0.27 -24.25 -63.11
C LEU A 758 -0.58 -25.14 -64.32
N LEU A 759 0.04 -24.83 -65.46
CA LEU A 759 0.10 -25.71 -66.63
C LEU A 759 1.22 -26.73 -66.42
N GLN A 760 0.87 -28.02 -66.49
CA GLN A 760 1.84 -29.11 -66.69
C GLN A 760 2.19 -29.22 -68.18
N PRO A 761 3.41 -29.68 -68.52
CA PRO A 761 3.88 -29.74 -69.90
C PRO A 761 3.32 -30.98 -70.62
N LYS A 762 2.87 -30.80 -71.86
CA LYS A 762 2.70 -31.90 -72.81
C LYS A 762 3.81 -31.84 -73.85
N ARG A 763 4.40 -33.02 -74.09
CA ARG A 763 5.13 -33.45 -75.31
C ARG A 763 4.37 -32.91 -76.54
N GLU A 764 5.01 -32.23 -77.48
CA GLU A 764 5.99 -32.69 -78.49
C GLU A 764 6.75 -31.47 -79.03
#